data_AF-A0A3D5B568-F1
#
_entry.id   AF-A0A3D5B568-F1
#
_cell.length_a   1.000
_cell.length_b   1.000
_cell.length_c   1.000
_cell.angle_alpha   90.00
_cell.angle_beta   90.00
_cell.angle_gamma   90.00
#
_symmetry.space_group_name_H-M   'P 1'
#
loop_
_entity.id
_entity.type
_entity.pdbx_description
1 polymer ?
#
loop_
_entity_poly.entity_id
_entity_poly.type
_entity_poly.pdbx_seq_one_letter_code
_entity_poly.pdbx_strand_id
1 'polypeptide(L)'
;MEKAFERKGRSKSRIAACFVVILLFALLIAAFSSSCSLFSSEIVLKNLDITVDIGSNGVITFTETMRAKFSDQDSDWWNFYRVIDDPNLLENMENFESQGFQLYPDSFTFDGNPIAFAGAVDLDQTGAKEMALSTYHSTVGYFFARPGKGVEIGVIMPAFSSGTHTISYSYSIKGDAVDGILFDIADATVFYYQYLSDNNTMDVEKMSVTVNFPQEEPELRSWLHTSQSGVGVWKQSDDLRSIKVLVEEVSAGEYVESRMLLGKGHYAAASGGATITSVDIEEEERAAYEKYQKEQRIRLAITILDYVLAVLSVGAGVLFIVILKRKNRPLDLPDAPIYYRDIPEGYTGGEVSPLYFYYSNENYLDESISATMLELVRLKYITIAPDEGKKNAVITVLKADEENELRTHQKCVIEMLLAVKPMGTSFTMKDFERFGKNHPERLMHLVEKYKAVILNKSQRDGAYQKGNPAKRLANKFFTIMVGLGIAVITVSGFSAFVFGMGMFFFGAGLLVGGLLSFILSKRLKAPLTVSGQREYNKLVGLSKYMQEFSLMKEHEIPALVLWEDYMIFATAMGIADKVAEQLEVAYPEFKQIQTSGFDTTDFMILYFFSPSFRFMTGMNFVGNISNIIRSVQIADRAMKAAKLAGKIGGGIAGGSGKGGGSSFHGGGGGFRGGGFGGRR
;
A
#
# COMPACT_ATOMS: atom_id res chain seq x y z
N MET A 1 -14.25 36.66 -17.53
CA MET A 1 -15.08 35.83 -16.63
C MET A 1 -15.21 34.37 -17.08
N GLU A 2 -15.07 34.06 -18.36
CA GLU A 2 -15.22 32.71 -18.94
C GLU A 2 -14.18 31.67 -18.43
N LYS A 3 -12.91 32.07 -18.26
CA LYS A 3 -11.83 31.22 -17.69
C LYS A 3 -12.06 30.80 -16.23
N ALA A 4 -12.93 31.48 -15.48
CA ALA A 4 -13.24 31.14 -14.09
C ALA A 4 -14.30 30.01 -13.99
N PHE A 5 -15.17 29.88 -15.00
CA PHE A 5 -16.17 28.82 -15.07
C PHE A 5 -15.55 27.48 -15.53
N GLU A 6 -14.62 27.50 -16.51
CA GLU A 6 -13.87 26.31 -16.92
C GLU A 6 -13.00 25.69 -15.80
N ARG A 7 -12.43 26.53 -14.93
CA ARG A 7 -11.60 26.06 -13.79
C ARG A 7 -12.42 25.33 -12.71
N LYS A 8 -13.70 25.66 -12.55
CA LYS A 8 -14.60 25.00 -11.59
C LYS A 8 -14.99 23.59 -12.04
N GLY A 9 -15.11 23.35 -13.35
CA GLY A 9 -15.34 22.03 -13.94
C GLY A 9 -14.15 21.08 -13.80
N ARG A 10 -12.93 21.57 -14.07
CA ARG A 10 -11.69 20.77 -13.94
C ARG A 10 -11.40 20.30 -12.51
N SER A 11 -11.84 21.04 -11.49
CA SER A 11 -11.68 20.66 -10.08
C SER A 11 -12.54 19.45 -9.69
N LYS A 12 -13.76 19.32 -10.22
CA LYS A 12 -14.64 18.19 -9.93
C LYS A 12 -14.15 16.90 -10.60
N SER A 13 -13.67 17.03 -11.84
CA SER A 13 -13.04 15.93 -12.62
C SER A 13 -11.83 15.33 -11.90
N ARG A 14 -10.96 16.16 -11.29
CA ARG A 14 -9.78 15.66 -10.55
C ARG A 14 -10.12 14.92 -9.27
N ILE A 15 -11.19 15.32 -8.57
CA ILE A 15 -11.65 14.63 -7.36
C ILE A 15 -12.28 13.28 -7.72
N ALA A 16 -13.08 13.24 -8.79
CA ALA A 16 -13.63 11.99 -9.32
C ALA A 16 -12.51 11.02 -9.77
N ALA A 17 -11.49 11.50 -10.47
CA ALA A 17 -10.35 10.69 -10.88
C ALA A 17 -9.56 10.12 -9.68
N CYS A 18 -9.32 10.91 -8.62
CA CYS A 18 -8.72 10.40 -7.39
C CYS A 18 -9.58 9.33 -6.71
N PHE A 19 -10.90 9.50 -6.71
CA PHE A 19 -11.82 8.51 -6.13
C PHE A 19 -11.79 7.18 -6.90
N VAL A 20 -11.77 7.24 -8.23
CA VAL A 20 -11.63 6.06 -9.09
C VAL A 20 -10.30 5.35 -8.87
N VAL A 21 -9.19 6.09 -8.74
CA VAL A 21 -7.87 5.49 -8.47
C VAL A 21 -7.82 4.81 -7.09
N ILE A 22 -8.43 5.42 -6.07
CA ILE A 22 -8.52 4.82 -4.73
C ILE A 22 -9.40 3.56 -4.75
N LEU A 23 -10.51 3.59 -5.50
CA LEU A 23 -11.40 2.43 -5.67
C LEU A 23 -10.68 1.29 -6.40
N LEU A 24 -9.92 1.60 -7.45
CA LEU A 24 -9.11 0.63 -8.18
C LEU A 24 -7.98 0.06 -7.31
N PHE A 25 -7.34 0.87 -6.47
CA PHE A 25 -6.30 0.40 -5.54
C PHE A 25 -6.88 -0.48 -4.43
N ALA A 26 -8.08 -0.14 -3.92
CA ALA A 26 -8.81 -0.97 -2.96
C ALA A 26 -9.24 -2.32 -3.58
N LEU A 27 -9.71 -2.31 -4.84
CA LEU A 27 -10.01 -3.53 -5.60
C LEU A 27 -8.76 -4.38 -5.85
N LEU A 28 -7.60 -3.75 -6.10
CA LEU A 28 -6.33 -4.44 -6.30
C LEU A 28 -5.82 -5.10 -5.01
N ILE A 29 -6.00 -4.43 -3.86
CA ILE A 29 -5.69 -5.01 -2.54
C ILE A 29 -6.63 -6.16 -2.20
N ALA A 30 -7.94 -6.03 -2.49
CA ALA A 30 -8.91 -7.10 -2.31
C ALA A 30 -8.63 -8.32 -3.21
N ALA A 31 -8.12 -8.08 -4.43
CA ALA A 31 -7.67 -9.14 -5.33
C ALA A 31 -6.39 -9.84 -4.79
N PHE A 32 -5.45 -9.08 -4.21
CA PHE A 32 -4.23 -9.66 -3.64
C PHE A 32 -4.44 -10.43 -2.33
N SER A 33 -5.43 -10.07 -1.51
CA SER A 33 -5.75 -10.80 -0.28
C SER A 33 -6.39 -12.17 -0.54
N SER A 34 -6.89 -12.43 -1.75
CA SER A 34 -7.52 -13.69 -2.13
C SER A 34 -6.54 -14.71 -2.71
N SER A 35 -5.26 -14.36 -2.87
CA SER A 35 -4.28 -15.18 -3.62
C SER A 35 -2.98 -15.45 -2.87
N CYS A 36 -2.93 -15.20 -1.55
CA CYS A 36 -1.72 -15.39 -0.76
C CYS A 36 -1.83 -16.67 0.09
N SER A 37 -1.77 -17.85 -0.56
CA SER A 37 -1.40 -19.09 0.11
C SER A 37 0.11 -19.05 0.37
N LEU A 38 0.50 -18.36 1.44
CA LEU A 38 1.85 -18.48 1.99
C LEU A 38 2.01 -19.93 2.49
N PHE A 39 3.01 -20.64 1.97
CA PHE A 39 3.33 -22.07 2.15
C PHE A 39 2.74 -23.01 1.09
N SER A 40 3.59 -23.46 0.16
CA SER A 40 3.36 -24.62 -0.71
C SER A 40 3.75 -25.87 0.09
N SER A 41 2.89 -26.88 0.17
CA SER A 41 3.27 -28.16 0.78
C SER A 41 4.42 -28.83 0.00
N GLU A 42 5.35 -29.49 0.69
CA GLU A 42 6.50 -30.16 0.06
C GLU A 42 6.06 -31.38 -0.77
N ILE A 43 5.02 -32.07 -0.29
CA ILE A 43 4.31 -33.15 -0.98
C ILE A 43 2.86 -32.71 -1.16
N VAL A 44 2.34 -32.89 -2.38
CA VAL A 44 0.94 -32.63 -2.73
C VAL A 44 0.32 -33.95 -3.20
N LEU A 45 -0.78 -34.38 -2.58
CA LEU A 45 -1.58 -35.48 -3.09
C LEU A 45 -2.44 -34.97 -4.25
N LYS A 46 -2.06 -35.33 -5.47
CA LYS A 46 -2.85 -35.04 -6.67
C LYS A 46 -4.21 -35.71 -6.62
N ASN A 47 -4.20 -36.97 -6.20
CA ASN A 47 -5.39 -37.79 -6.03
C ASN A 47 -5.24 -38.63 -4.77
N LEU A 48 -6.29 -38.67 -3.95
CA LEU A 48 -6.47 -39.62 -2.86
C LEU A 48 -7.78 -40.36 -3.11
N ASP A 49 -7.68 -41.59 -3.59
CA ASP A 49 -8.83 -42.46 -3.85
C ASP A 49 -8.93 -43.50 -2.73
N ILE A 50 -10.03 -43.50 -1.99
CA ILE A 50 -10.29 -44.44 -0.90
C ILE A 50 -11.55 -45.24 -1.26
N THR A 51 -11.43 -46.57 -1.28
CA THR A 51 -12.57 -47.48 -1.39
C THR A 51 -12.79 -48.13 -0.02
N VAL A 52 -14.02 -48.10 0.47
CA VAL A 52 -14.43 -48.67 1.74
C VAL A 52 -15.49 -49.73 1.48
N ASP A 53 -15.18 -50.99 1.72
CA ASP A 53 -16.12 -52.09 1.60
C ASP A 53 -16.60 -52.51 2.99
N ILE A 54 -17.88 -52.28 3.29
CA ILE A 54 -18.48 -52.68 4.56
C ILE A 54 -19.07 -54.08 4.40
N GLY A 55 -18.47 -55.08 5.07
CA GLY A 55 -18.97 -56.45 5.08
C GLY A 55 -20.16 -56.64 6.02
N SER A 56 -21.07 -57.56 5.69
CA SER A 56 -22.19 -57.93 6.58
C SER A 56 -21.72 -58.55 7.91
N ASN A 57 -20.49 -59.08 7.93
CA ASN A 57 -19.81 -59.57 9.13
C ASN A 57 -19.21 -58.46 10.02
N GLY A 58 -19.41 -57.19 9.68
CA GLY A 58 -18.87 -56.05 10.42
C GLY A 58 -17.41 -55.74 10.12
N VAL A 59 -16.76 -56.45 9.18
CA VAL A 59 -15.39 -56.14 8.75
C VAL A 59 -15.46 -55.06 7.68
N ILE A 60 -14.69 -53.98 7.88
CA ILE A 60 -14.63 -52.82 7.00
C ILE A 60 -13.27 -52.83 6.33
N THR A 61 -13.23 -53.04 5.02
CA THR A 61 -11.99 -53.08 4.24
C THR A 61 -11.75 -51.74 3.57
N PHE A 62 -10.59 -51.15 3.81
CA PHE A 62 -10.12 -49.93 3.18
C PHE A 62 -9.10 -50.29 2.10
N THR A 63 -9.27 -49.74 0.91
CA THR A 63 -8.26 -49.74 -0.15
C THR A 63 -7.95 -48.30 -0.50
N GLU A 64 -6.70 -47.91 -0.31
CA GLU A 64 -6.25 -46.54 -0.52
C GLU A 64 -5.27 -46.48 -1.68
N THR A 65 -5.45 -45.50 -2.56
CA THR A 65 -4.56 -45.20 -3.66
C THR A 65 -4.21 -43.71 -3.62
N MET A 66 -2.93 -43.43 -3.39
CA MET A 66 -2.40 -42.07 -3.25
C MET A 66 -1.49 -41.76 -4.42
N ARG A 67 -1.84 -40.74 -5.21
CA ARG A 67 -0.96 -40.18 -6.23
C ARG A 67 -0.26 -38.95 -5.67
N ALA A 68 0.95 -39.13 -5.16
CA ALA A 68 1.73 -38.11 -4.48
C ALA A 68 2.73 -37.44 -5.43
N LYS A 69 2.72 -36.11 -5.48
CA LYS A 69 3.73 -35.29 -6.15
C LYS A 69 4.73 -34.79 -5.11
N PHE A 70 5.99 -35.17 -5.29
CA PHE A 70 7.11 -34.77 -4.47
C PHE A 70 7.84 -33.61 -5.13
N SER A 71 7.99 -32.50 -4.41
CA SER A 71 8.70 -31.31 -4.90
C SER A 71 10.22 -31.50 -4.80
N ASP A 72 10.96 -30.78 -5.65
CA ASP A 72 12.43 -30.76 -5.63
C ASP A 72 12.93 -30.12 -4.33
N GLN A 73 13.91 -30.75 -3.69
CA GLN A 73 14.40 -30.40 -2.35
C GLN A 73 15.90 -30.65 -2.23
N ASP A 74 16.54 -30.03 -1.23
CA ASP A 74 17.96 -30.23 -0.91
C ASP A 74 18.30 -31.66 -0.40
N SER A 75 17.29 -32.47 -0.07
CA SER A 75 17.47 -33.85 0.40
C SER A 75 16.52 -34.80 -0.33
N ASP A 76 17.03 -35.97 -0.71
CA ASP A 76 16.22 -36.98 -1.39
C ASP A 76 15.09 -37.53 -0.52
N TRP A 77 13.96 -37.78 -1.19
CA TRP A 77 12.80 -38.53 -0.69
C TRP A 77 13.11 -40.02 -0.68
N TRP A 78 12.72 -40.69 0.40
CA TRP A 78 13.00 -42.12 0.60
C TRP A 78 11.88 -42.85 1.36
N ASN A 79 10.86 -42.12 1.82
CA ASN A 79 9.74 -42.68 2.59
C ASN A 79 8.45 -41.90 2.33
N PHE A 80 7.32 -42.60 2.38
CA PHE A 80 5.98 -42.02 2.39
C PHE A 80 5.09 -42.86 3.29
N TYR A 81 4.31 -42.24 4.16
CA TYR A 81 3.49 -42.95 5.13
C TYR A 81 2.16 -42.27 5.42
N ARG A 82 1.22 -43.06 5.91
CA ARG A 82 -0.05 -42.66 6.50
C ARG A 82 -0.08 -43.12 7.94
N VAL A 83 -0.57 -42.29 8.84
CA VAL A 83 -0.90 -42.68 10.22
C VAL A 83 -2.41 -42.84 10.32
N ILE A 84 -2.87 -43.91 10.96
CA ILE A 84 -4.24 -44.13 11.39
C ILE A 84 -4.28 -43.85 12.89
N ASP A 85 -5.02 -42.81 13.29
CA ASP A 85 -4.96 -42.19 14.62
C ASP A 85 -5.84 -42.96 15.65
N ASP A 86 -5.51 -44.22 15.93
CA ASP A 86 -6.07 -44.96 17.07
C ASP A 86 -5.01 -45.79 17.81
N PRO A 87 -4.69 -45.45 19.07
CA PRO A 87 -3.67 -46.12 19.86
C PRO A 87 -3.94 -47.60 20.20
N ASN A 88 -5.19 -48.07 20.07
CA ASN A 88 -5.59 -49.44 20.43
C ASN A 88 -5.68 -50.39 19.22
N LEU A 89 -5.46 -49.91 17.99
CA LEU A 89 -5.63 -50.73 16.78
C LEU A 89 -4.67 -51.93 16.71
N LEU A 90 -3.44 -51.73 17.20
CA LEU A 90 -2.38 -52.74 17.25
C LEU A 90 -1.79 -52.79 18.66
N GLU A 91 -1.86 -53.97 19.28
CA GLU A 91 -1.36 -54.20 20.65
C GLU A 91 0.16 -54.48 20.72
N ASN A 92 0.76 -54.99 19.62
CA ASN A 92 2.19 -55.34 19.56
C ASN A 92 2.77 -55.12 18.15
N MET A 93 4.05 -54.73 18.08
CA MET A 93 4.86 -54.63 16.86
C MET A 93 5.13 -55.97 16.17
N GLU A 94 5.14 -57.09 16.90
CA GLU A 94 5.46 -58.41 16.32
C GLU A 94 4.32 -59.02 15.49
N ASN A 95 3.09 -58.55 15.69
CA ASN A 95 1.92 -59.07 14.98
C ASN A 95 1.12 -57.91 14.37
N PHE A 96 1.08 -57.83 13.04
CA PHE A 96 0.27 -56.87 12.32
C PHE A 96 -1.22 -57.25 12.26
N GLU A 97 -1.56 -58.48 12.67
CA GLU A 97 -2.94 -58.94 12.83
C GLU A 97 -3.33 -58.87 14.31
N SER A 98 -4.29 -58.03 14.65
CA SER A 98 -4.93 -58.01 15.97
C SER A 98 -6.36 -58.55 15.87
N GLN A 99 -7.09 -58.68 16.99
CA GLN A 99 -8.50 -59.08 16.93
C GLN A 99 -9.38 -58.13 16.10
N GLY A 100 -8.89 -56.93 15.79
CA GLY A 100 -9.62 -55.85 15.15
C GLY A 100 -9.01 -55.23 13.91
N PHE A 101 -7.74 -55.52 13.58
CA PHE A 101 -7.04 -54.93 12.45
C PHE A 101 -6.27 -55.98 11.66
N GLN A 102 -6.35 -55.90 10.33
CA GLN A 102 -5.57 -56.75 9.43
C GLN A 102 -5.07 -55.92 8.24
N LEU A 103 -3.77 -55.95 8.01
CA LEU A 103 -3.15 -55.39 6.80
C LEU A 103 -3.03 -56.49 5.74
N TYR A 104 -3.11 -56.14 4.45
CA TYR A 104 -2.95 -57.11 3.35
C TYR A 104 -1.59 -56.92 2.65
N PRO A 105 -0.54 -57.68 2.97
CA PRO A 105 0.81 -57.49 2.39
C PRO A 105 0.85 -57.52 0.86
N ASP A 106 0.09 -58.42 0.25
CA ASP A 106 0.08 -58.61 -1.20
C ASP A 106 -0.67 -57.49 -1.96
N SER A 107 -1.34 -56.58 -1.23
CA SER A 107 -2.04 -55.43 -1.82
C SER A 107 -1.12 -54.24 -2.11
N PHE A 108 0.11 -54.24 -1.58
CA PHE A 108 1.01 -53.12 -1.72
C PHE A 108 1.49 -52.97 -3.16
N THR A 109 1.32 -51.76 -3.72
CA THR A 109 1.85 -51.41 -5.03
C THR A 109 2.55 -50.06 -5.02
N PHE A 110 3.56 -49.94 -5.88
CA PHE A 110 4.27 -48.70 -6.18
C PHE A 110 4.33 -48.50 -7.69
N ASP A 111 3.80 -47.38 -8.17
CA ASP A 111 3.61 -47.08 -9.58
C ASP A 111 2.90 -48.21 -10.36
N GLY A 112 1.94 -48.85 -9.69
CA GLY A 112 1.14 -49.95 -10.23
C GLY A 112 1.83 -51.32 -10.21
N ASN A 113 3.08 -51.40 -9.76
CA ASN A 113 3.81 -52.66 -9.62
C ASN A 113 3.69 -53.20 -8.19
N PRO A 114 3.42 -54.51 -8.00
CA PRO A 114 3.49 -55.12 -6.67
C PRO A 114 4.87 -54.94 -6.04
N ILE A 115 4.91 -54.62 -4.75
CA ILE A 115 6.15 -54.47 -3.99
C ILE A 115 6.21 -55.48 -2.84
N ALA A 116 7.43 -55.81 -2.40
CA ALA A 116 7.60 -56.69 -1.26
C ALA A 116 7.18 -55.99 0.04
N PHE A 117 6.82 -56.79 1.05
CA PHE A 117 6.42 -56.29 2.36
C PHE A 117 7.49 -56.66 3.40
N ALA A 118 8.06 -55.63 4.04
CA ALA A 118 9.14 -55.75 5.00
C ALA A 118 8.67 -56.12 6.42
N GLY A 119 7.37 -56.00 6.71
CA GLY A 119 6.82 -56.20 8.05
C GLY A 119 7.00 -54.98 8.95
N ALA A 120 7.25 -55.22 10.23
CA ALA A 120 7.35 -54.18 11.25
C ALA A 120 8.68 -53.44 11.16
N VAL A 121 8.65 -52.14 10.85
CA VAL A 121 9.87 -51.33 10.71
C VAL A 121 9.75 -50.05 11.52
N ASP A 122 10.56 -49.95 12.58
CA ASP A 122 10.68 -48.73 13.38
C ASP A 122 11.68 -47.75 12.75
N LEU A 123 11.15 -46.77 12.01
CA LEU A 123 11.96 -45.73 11.38
C LEU A 123 12.20 -44.51 12.30
N ASP A 124 11.76 -44.51 13.56
CA ASP A 124 11.95 -43.38 14.49
C ASP A 124 13.31 -43.45 15.20
N GLN A 125 14.03 -44.57 15.02
CA GLN A 125 15.36 -44.77 15.58
C GLN A 125 16.43 -44.00 14.80
N THR A 126 17.40 -43.44 15.52
CA THR A 126 18.54 -42.73 14.92
C THR A 126 19.32 -43.66 13.97
N GLY A 127 19.54 -43.21 12.73
CA GLY A 127 20.23 -44.00 11.70
C GLY A 127 19.33 -44.96 10.91
N ALA A 128 18.01 -44.93 11.15
CA ALA A 128 17.06 -45.79 10.43
C ALA A 128 16.99 -45.50 8.93
N LYS A 129 17.28 -44.27 8.48
CA LYS A 129 17.37 -43.94 7.05
C LYS A 129 18.49 -44.72 6.36
N GLU A 130 19.71 -44.62 6.88
CA GLU A 130 20.88 -45.29 6.33
C GLU A 130 20.72 -46.82 6.40
N MET A 131 20.13 -47.32 7.50
CA MET A 131 19.82 -48.73 7.67
C MET A 131 18.76 -49.20 6.68
N ALA A 132 17.66 -48.47 6.51
CA ALA A 132 16.59 -48.80 5.58
C ALA A 132 17.08 -48.79 4.13
N LEU A 133 17.82 -47.76 3.73
CA LEU A 133 18.38 -47.65 2.36
C LEU A 133 19.49 -48.67 2.06
N SER A 134 20.20 -49.15 3.09
CA SER A 134 21.19 -50.23 2.93
C SER A 134 20.57 -51.63 2.98
N THR A 135 19.43 -51.79 3.67
CA THR A 135 18.72 -53.07 3.81
C THR A 135 17.77 -53.33 2.64
N TYR A 136 17.07 -52.30 2.19
CA TYR A 136 16.06 -52.38 1.14
C TYR A 136 16.57 -51.69 -0.13
N HIS A 137 17.06 -52.50 -1.08
CA HIS A 137 17.53 -52.02 -2.38
C HIS A 137 16.41 -51.81 -3.40
N SER A 138 15.17 -52.13 -3.04
CA SER A 138 13.95 -51.95 -3.83
C SER A 138 12.86 -51.35 -2.95
N THR A 139 11.82 -50.81 -3.58
CA THR A 139 10.65 -50.31 -2.86
C THR A 139 9.99 -51.42 -2.05
N VAL A 140 9.70 -51.18 -0.77
CA VAL A 140 9.03 -52.13 0.12
C VAL A 140 7.96 -51.44 0.97
N GLY A 141 6.84 -52.12 1.17
CA GLY A 141 5.82 -51.71 2.14
C GLY A 141 6.24 -52.08 3.56
N TYR A 142 5.81 -51.31 4.55
CA TYR A 142 6.03 -51.60 5.98
C TYR A 142 4.86 -51.11 6.82
N PHE A 143 4.85 -51.51 8.09
CA PHE A 143 3.99 -50.92 9.11
C PHE A 143 4.77 -50.64 10.40
N PHE A 144 4.22 -49.76 11.24
CA PHE A 144 4.79 -49.43 12.54
C PHE A 144 3.69 -49.05 13.54
N ALA A 145 3.61 -49.75 14.67
CA ALA A 145 2.71 -49.39 15.76
C ALA A 145 3.36 -48.25 16.58
N ARG A 146 2.88 -47.01 16.38
CA ARG A 146 3.37 -45.83 17.11
C ARG A 146 2.76 -45.80 18.51
N PRO A 147 3.56 -45.94 19.58
CA PRO A 147 3.04 -45.93 20.95
C PRO A 147 2.23 -44.66 21.23
N GLY A 148 0.95 -44.83 21.58
CA GLY A 148 0.03 -43.74 21.90
C GLY A 148 -0.41 -42.85 20.72
N LYS A 149 -0.02 -43.18 19.48
CA LYS A 149 -0.39 -42.42 18.26
C LYS A 149 -1.09 -43.25 17.18
N GLY A 150 -1.07 -44.58 17.30
CA GLY A 150 -1.79 -45.50 16.42
C GLY A 150 -0.90 -46.23 15.42
N VAL A 151 -1.42 -46.52 14.23
CA VAL A 151 -0.73 -47.39 13.26
C VAL A 151 -0.23 -46.58 12.09
N GLU A 152 1.06 -46.68 11.79
CA GLU A 152 1.63 -46.15 10.57
C GLU A 152 1.74 -47.25 9.51
N ILE A 153 1.27 -46.94 8.31
CA ILE A 153 1.43 -47.75 7.11
C ILE A 153 2.23 -46.93 6.11
N GLY A 154 3.34 -47.47 5.62
CA GLY A 154 4.23 -46.70 4.75
C GLY A 154 4.95 -47.54 3.71
N VAL A 155 5.69 -46.83 2.85
CA VAL A 155 6.49 -47.38 1.77
C VAL A 155 7.87 -46.75 1.80
N ILE A 156 8.89 -47.58 1.99
CA ILE A 156 10.30 -47.20 1.84
C ILE A 156 10.62 -47.27 0.35
N MET A 157 11.17 -46.19 -0.19
CA MET A 157 11.45 -46.02 -1.62
C MET A 157 12.95 -45.77 -1.84
N PRO A 158 13.50 -46.15 -3.01
CA PRO A 158 14.82 -45.67 -3.44
C PRO A 158 14.86 -44.14 -3.40
N ALA A 159 16.04 -43.58 -3.09
CA ALA A 159 16.21 -42.13 -2.97
C ALA A 159 15.95 -41.40 -4.32
N PHE A 160 15.13 -40.35 -4.32
CA PHE A 160 14.90 -39.48 -5.48
C PHE A 160 14.67 -38.02 -5.07
N SER A 161 14.99 -37.06 -5.94
CA SER A 161 14.89 -35.62 -5.61
C SER A 161 13.50 -35.03 -5.81
N SER A 162 12.77 -35.47 -6.85
CA SER A 162 11.39 -35.07 -7.12
C SER A 162 10.70 -36.07 -8.06
N GLY A 163 9.37 -36.05 -8.12
CA GLY A 163 8.64 -36.98 -8.95
C GLY A 163 7.15 -37.02 -8.65
N THR A 164 6.40 -37.83 -9.37
CA THR A 164 5.02 -38.17 -9.02
C THR A 164 4.89 -39.67 -9.02
N HIS A 165 4.52 -40.22 -7.88
CA HIS A 165 4.42 -41.66 -7.66
C HIS A 165 3.05 -42.04 -7.14
N THR A 166 2.63 -43.26 -7.45
CA THR A 166 1.35 -43.81 -7.02
C THR A 166 1.60 -44.95 -6.03
N ILE A 167 1.02 -44.85 -4.85
CA ILE A 167 1.13 -45.86 -3.79
C ILE A 167 -0.26 -46.39 -3.50
N SER A 168 -0.40 -47.71 -3.40
CA SER A 168 -1.66 -48.32 -2.98
C SER A 168 -1.45 -49.46 -1.99
N TYR A 169 -2.38 -49.61 -1.06
CA TYR A 169 -2.46 -50.75 -0.14
C TYR A 169 -3.90 -50.90 0.38
N SER A 170 -4.17 -52.04 1.00
CA SER A 170 -5.44 -52.35 1.64
C SER A 170 -5.24 -52.84 3.07
N TYR A 171 -6.18 -52.50 3.94
CA TYR A 171 -6.29 -53.02 5.31
C TYR A 171 -7.76 -53.19 5.68
N SER A 172 -8.06 -53.92 6.75
CA SER A 172 -9.40 -54.04 7.29
C SER A 172 -9.44 -53.77 8.79
N ILE A 173 -10.58 -53.24 9.23
CA ILE A 173 -10.90 -52.95 10.62
C ILE A 173 -12.20 -53.65 10.95
N LYS A 174 -12.24 -54.37 12.07
CA LYS A 174 -13.47 -54.98 12.57
C LYS A 174 -14.27 -53.93 13.33
N GLY A 175 -15.51 -53.70 12.93
CA GLY A 175 -16.35 -52.62 13.44
C GLY A 175 -16.65 -52.67 14.93
N ASP A 176 -16.58 -53.86 15.56
CA ASP A 176 -16.74 -54.06 17.01
C ASP A 176 -15.44 -53.99 17.80
N ALA A 177 -14.28 -53.96 17.14
CA ALA A 177 -12.98 -53.84 17.78
C ALA A 177 -12.55 -52.38 17.98
N VAL A 178 -13.30 -51.45 17.38
CA VAL A 178 -12.99 -50.03 17.36
C VAL A 178 -14.26 -49.24 17.69
N ASP A 179 -14.22 -48.52 18.81
CA ASP A 179 -15.36 -47.72 19.26
C ASP A 179 -15.69 -46.63 18.23
N GLY A 180 -16.94 -46.61 17.77
CA GLY A 180 -17.51 -45.49 17.03
C GLY A 180 -17.31 -45.50 15.52
N ILE A 181 -16.79 -46.58 14.91
CA ILE A 181 -16.70 -46.70 13.43
C ILE A 181 -17.99 -47.25 12.80
N LEU A 182 -18.54 -48.33 13.37
CA LEU A 182 -19.76 -48.99 12.91
C LEU A 182 -20.56 -49.50 14.11
N PHE A 183 -21.70 -48.87 14.39
CA PHE A 183 -22.46 -49.17 15.60
C PHE A 183 -23.98 -49.08 15.39
N ASP A 184 -24.71 -49.97 16.05
CA ASP A 184 -26.17 -49.99 16.08
C ASP A 184 -26.72 -49.00 17.09
N ILE A 185 -27.71 -48.23 16.64
CA ILE A 185 -28.57 -47.39 17.47
C ILE A 185 -29.99 -47.99 17.54
N ALA A 186 -30.97 -47.29 18.13
CA ALA A 186 -32.31 -47.83 18.36
C ALA A 186 -33.01 -48.32 17.08
N ASP A 187 -32.82 -47.61 15.97
CA ASP A 187 -33.56 -47.77 14.72
C ASP A 187 -32.70 -47.84 13.44
N ALA A 188 -31.37 -47.66 13.53
CA ALA A 188 -30.44 -47.68 12.40
C ALA A 188 -29.06 -48.22 12.79
N THR A 189 -28.18 -48.39 11.81
CA THR A 189 -26.74 -48.62 12.00
C THR A 189 -25.98 -47.37 11.53
N VAL A 190 -25.05 -46.86 12.34
CA VAL A 190 -24.24 -45.68 12.02
C VAL A 190 -22.88 -46.15 11.52
N PHE A 191 -22.47 -45.67 10.33
CA PHE A 191 -21.07 -45.69 9.90
C PHE A 191 -20.50 -44.29 10.02
N TYR A 192 -19.45 -44.12 10.82
CA TYR A 192 -18.80 -42.83 11.03
C TYR A 192 -17.29 -42.96 10.90
N TYR A 193 -16.72 -42.28 9.91
CA TYR A 193 -15.29 -42.38 9.64
C TYR A 193 -14.69 -41.05 9.18
N GLN A 194 -13.59 -40.67 9.82
CA GLN A 194 -12.75 -39.56 9.41
C GLN A 194 -11.66 -40.05 8.46
N TYR A 195 -11.89 -39.84 7.16
CA TYR A 195 -10.99 -40.28 6.09
C TYR A 195 -9.66 -39.54 6.07
N LEU A 196 -9.66 -38.28 6.53
CA LEU A 196 -8.48 -37.45 6.67
C LEU A 196 -8.62 -36.63 7.96
N SER A 197 -7.61 -36.68 8.84
CA SER A 197 -7.62 -35.92 10.09
C SER A 197 -6.97 -34.55 9.95
N ASP A 198 -7.23 -33.69 10.93
CA ASP A 198 -6.61 -32.36 11.08
C ASP A 198 -5.10 -32.39 11.36
N ASN A 199 -4.52 -33.59 11.58
CA ASN A 199 -3.09 -33.80 11.67
C ASN A 199 -2.42 -34.04 10.31
N ASN A 200 -3.19 -34.10 9.22
CA ASN A 200 -2.65 -34.29 7.88
C ASN A 200 -1.76 -33.10 7.47
N THR A 201 -0.54 -33.40 7.01
CA THR A 201 0.47 -32.37 6.69
C THR A 201 0.57 -32.02 5.21
N MET A 202 -0.27 -32.63 4.36
CA MET A 202 -0.19 -32.50 2.90
C MET A 202 -1.46 -31.89 2.31
N ASP A 203 -1.30 -31.04 1.30
CA ASP A 203 -2.43 -30.60 0.48
C ASP A 203 -2.93 -31.76 -0.41
N VAL A 204 -4.25 -31.87 -0.57
CA VAL A 204 -4.93 -32.85 -1.42
C VAL A 204 -5.75 -32.10 -2.47
N GLU A 205 -5.35 -32.19 -3.73
CA GLU A 205 -6.06 -31.53 -4.83
C GLU A 205 -7.44 -32.15 -5.07
N LYS A 206 -7.49 -33.48 -5.04
CA LYS A 206 -8.73 -34.24 -5.25
C LYS A 206 -8.78 -35.48 -4.37
N MET A 207 -9.84 -35.59 -3.59
CA MET A 207 -10.15 -36.76 -2.77
C MET A 207 -11.45 -37.39 -3.23
N SER A 208 -11.44 -38.69 -3.49
CA SER A 208 -12.62 -39.48 -3.81
C SER A 208 -12.75 -40.63 -2.84
N VAL A 209 -13.87 -40.72 -2.14
CA VAL A 209 -14.20 -41.88 -1.30
C VAL A 209 -15.38 -42.61 -1.91
N THR A 210 -15.26 -43.93 -2.08
CA THR A 210 -16.37 -44.79 -2.48
C THR A 210 -16.66 -45.77 -1.35
N VAL A 211 -17.83 -45.70 -0.74
CA VAL A 211 -18.26 -46.65 0.29
C VAL A 211 -19.24 -47.62 -0.34
N ASN A 212 -18.96 -48.91 -0.26
CA ASN A 212 -19.76 -50.00 -0.80
C ASN A 212 -20.47 -50.77 0.32
N PHE A 213 -21.70 -51.16 0.04
CA PHE A 213 -22.60 -51.86 0.94
C PHE A 213 -22.87 -53.29 0.43
N PRO A 214 -23.08 -54.27 1.33
CA PRO A 214 -23.32 -55.67 0.96
C PRO A 214 -24.75 -55.87 0.44
N GLN A 215 -25.66 -54.94 0.75
CA GLN A 215 -27.06 -54.92 0.35
C GLN A 215 -27.49 -53.50 -0.06
N GLU A 216 -28.70 -53.35 -0.59
CA GLU A 216 -29.25 -52.06 -1.00
C GLU A 216 -29.62 -51.21 0.22
N GLU A 217 -29.24 -49.94 0.22
CA GLU A 217 -29.51 -48.97 1.29
C GLU A 217 -30.46 -47.86 0.80
N PRO A 218 -31.77 -48.14 0.62
CA PRO A 218 -32.72 -47.18 0.04
C PRO A 218 -33.02 -45.98 0.94
N GLU A 219 -32.81 -46.11 2.25
CA GLU A 219 -33.06 -45.06 3.25
C GLU A 219 -31.75 -44.43 3.77
N LEU A 220 -30.66 -44.55 2.99
CA LEU A 220 -29.35 -43.97 3.32
C LEU A 220 -29.47 -42.47 3.58
N ARG A 221 -29.04 -42.04 4.77
CA ARG A 221 -28.83 -40.62 5.11
C ARG A 221 -27.35 -40.40 5.35
N SER A 222 -26.76 -39.39 4.73
CA SER A 222 -25.32 -39.13 4.83
C SER A 222 -25.02 -37.64 5.01
N TRP A 223 -24.12 -37.37 5.95
CA TRP A 223 -23.54 -36.06 6.21
C TRP A 223 -22.05 -36.13 5.90
N LEU A 224 -21.59 -35.15 5.13
CA LEU A 224 -20.19 -34.95 4.81
C LEU A 224 -19.71 -33.71 5.54
N HIS A 225 -18.67 -33.89 6.34
CA HIS A 225 -18.04 -32.82 7.10
C HIS A 225 -16.65 -32.55 6.54
N THR A 226 -16.44 -31.31 6.14
CA THR A 226 -15.17 -30.78 5.66
C THR A 226 -14.86 -29.49 6.42
N SER A 227 -13.58 -29.13 6.53
CA SER A 227 -13.19 -27.80 7.01
C SER A 227 -13.61 -26.69 6.02
N GLN A 228 -13.37 -25.42 6.38
CA GLN A 228 -13.99 -24.22 5.78
C GLN A 228 -13.80 -23.99 4.26
N SER A 229 -12.97 -24.75 3.57
CA SER A 229 -12.56 -24.59 2.16
C SER A 229 -13.17 -25.63 1.19
N GLY A 230 -13.40 -26.87 1.63
CA GLY A 230 -13.70 -27.99 0.75
C GLY A 230 -15.18 -28.07 0.38
N VAL A 231 -15.52 -27.79 -0.88
CA VAL A 231 -16.85 -28.09 -1.44
C VAL A 231 -16.90 -29.58 -1.73
N GLY A 232 -17.54 -30.32 -0.84
CA GLY A 232 -17.78 -31.75 -1.01
C GLY A 232 -19.16 -32.03 -1.59
N VAL A 233 -19.24 -33.00 -2.50
CA VAL A 233 -20.52 -33.56 -2.95
C VAL A 233 -20.50 -35.06 -2.76
N TRP A 234 -21.64 -35.62 -2.38
CA TRP A 234 -21.82 -37.07 -2.38
C TRP A 234 -22.96 -37.47 -3.31
N LYS A 235 -22.86 -38.66 -3.89
CA LYS A 235 -23.88 -39.26 -4.74
C LYS A 235 -23.98 -40.76 -4.46
N GLN A 236 -25.18 -41.24 -4.17
CA GLN A 236 -25.47 -42.67 -4.11
C GLN A 236 -25.57 -43.26 -5.53
N SER A 237 -25.14 -44.49 -5.71
CA SER A 237 -25.27 -45.22 -6.98
C SER A 237 -26.73 -45.58 -7.27
N ASP A 238 -27.03 -45.81 -8.56
CA ASP A 238 -28.39 -46.11 -9.02
C ASP A 238 -28.90 -47.47 -8.49
N ASP A 239 -27.99 -48.39 -8.13
CA ASP A 239 -28.28 -49.68 -7.51
C ASP A 239 -28.34 -49.63 -5.98
N LEU A 240 -28.19 -48.44 -5.38
CA LEU A 240 -28.27 -48.19 -3.93
C LEU A 240 -27.25 -48.94 -3.07
N ARG A 241 -26.21 -49.51 -3.68
CA ARG A 241 -25.18 -50.32 -3.00
C ARG A 241 -23.86 -49.60 -2.78
N SER A 242 -23.78 -48.32 -3.18
CA SER A 242 -22.59 -47.53 -2.93
C SER A 242 -22.89 -46.04 -2.83
N ILE A 243 -22.01 -45.31 -2.16
CA ILE A 243 -22.00 -43.85 -2.12
C ILE A 243 -20.59 -43.35 -2.48
N LYS A 244 -20.54 -42.38 -3.39
CA LYS A 244 -19.31 -41.72 -3.78
C LYS A 244 -19.28 -40.30 -3.25
N VAL A 245 -18.28 -40.00 -2.44
CA VAL A 245 -17.94 -38.67 -1.91
C VAL A 245 -16.78 -38.11 -2.72
N LEU A 246 -16.90 -36.87 -3.18
CA LEU A 246 -15.86 -36.13 -3.87
C LEU A 246 -15.60 -34.81 -3.13
N VAL A 247 -14.35 -34.56 -2.78
CA VAL A 247 -13.88 -33.30 -2.17
C VAL A 247 -12.67 -32.79 -2.95
N GLU A 248 -12.66 -31.49 -3.25
CA GLU A 248 -11.57 -30.83 -3.98
C GLU A 248 -10.89 -29.80 -3.08
N GLU A 249 -9.58 -29.57 -3.30
CA GLU A 249 -8.76 -28.55 -2.63
C GLU A 249 -8.75 -28.63 -1.09
N VAL A 250 -8.41 -29.79 -0.54
CA VAL A 250 -8.23 -29.97 0.92
C VAL A 250 -6.82 -29.56 1.31
N SER A 251 -6.67 -28.50 2.11
CA SER A 251 -5.36 -27.99 2.54
C SER A 251 -4.78 -28.82 3.70
N ALA A 252 -3.47 -28.72 3.93
CA ALA A 252 -2.84 -29.29 5.12
C ALA A 252 -3.51 -28.76 6.41
N GLY A 253 -3.76 -29.65 7.38
CA GLY A 253 -4.46 -29.36 8.63
C GLY A 253 -5.99 -29.41 8.55
N GLU A 254 -6.54 -29.77 7.39
CA GLU A 254 -7.97 -29.90 7.16
C GLU A 254 -8.44 -31.35 7.27
N TYR A 255 -9.65 -31.55 7.80
CA TYR A 255 -10.25 -32.87 7.95
C TYR A 255 -11.36 -33.12 6.93
N VAL A 256 -11.55 -34.39 6.60
CA VAL A 256 -12.67 -34.89 5.80
C VAL A 256 -13.24 -36.12 6.49
N GLU A 257 -14.50 -36.05 6.87
CA GLU A 257 -15.20 -37.16 7.54
C GLU A 257 -16.64 -37.27 7.04
N SER A 258 -17.21 -38.46 7.16
CA SER A 258 -18.62 -38.65 6.86
C SER A 258 -19.31 -39.51 7.89
N ARG A 259 -20.56 -39.16 8.16
CA ARG A 259 -21.48 -39.91 9.01
C ARG A 259 -22.63 -40.41 8.14
N MET A 260 -22.93 -41.69 8.23
CA MET A 260 -23.97 -42.35 7.44
C MET A 260 -24.90 -43.12 8.37
N LEU A 261 -26.21 -43.04 8.11
CA LEU A 261 -27.22 -43.89 8.70
C LEU A 261 -27.65 -44.93 7.67
N LEU A 262 -27.48 -46.19 8.05
CA LEU A 262 -27.71 -47.40 7.27
C LEU A 262 -28.87 -48.20 7.88
N GLY A 263 -29.42 -49.13 7.10
CA GLY A 263 -30.46 -50.04 7.53
C GLY A 263 -30.01 -50.92 8.71
N LYS A 264 -30.86 -50.99 9.75
CA LYS A 264 -30.56 -51.78 10.95
C LYS A 264 -30.53 -53.27 10.64
N GLY A 265 -29.54 -53.97 11.19
CA GLY A 265 -29.41 -55.43 11.08
C GLY A 265 -28.82 -55.93 9.76
N HIS A 266 -28.38 -55.02 8.88
CA HIS A 266 -27.62 -55.36 7.67
C HIS A 266 -26.15 -55.75 7.98
N TYR A 267 -25.65 -55.36 9.15
CA TYR A 267 -24.24 -55.48 9.55
C TYR A 267 -24.11 -56.04 10.96
N ALA A 268 -23.04 -56.80 11.23
CA ALA A 268 -22.61 -57.09 12.59
C ALA A 268 -21.88 -55.87 13.19
N ALA A 269 -22.62 -55.00 13.87
CA ALA A 269 -22.11 -53.74 14.43
C ALA A 269 -22.00 -53.78 15.96
N ALA A 270 -21.18 -52.90 16.54
CA ALA A 270 -21.13 -52.71 17.98
C ALA A 270 -22.45 -52.11 18.51
N SER A 271 -22.79 -52.29 19.78
CA SER A 271 -23.94 -51.58 20.37
C SER A 271 -23.56 -50.14 20.71
N GLY A 272 -24.04 -49.16 19.94
CA GLY A 272 -23.78 -47.73 20.15
C GLY A 272 -24.75 -47.00 21.09
N GLY A 273 -25.69 -47.72 21.71
CA GLY A 273 -26.63 -47.17 22.69
C GLY A 273 -28.08 -47.29 22.24
N ALA A 274 -28.84 -48.17 22.88
CA ALA A 274 -30.21 -48.51 22.50
C ALA A 274 -31.25 -47.39 22.66
N THR A 275 -30.87 -46.24 23.20
CA THR A 275 -31.75 -45.07 23.41
C THR A 275 -31.59 -43.98 22.35
N ILE A 276 -30.47 -43.96 21.61
CA ILE A 276 -30.21 -42.97 20.57
C ILE A 276 -30.98 -43.40 19.32
N THR A 277 -31.68 -42.46 18.67
CA THR A 277 -32.44 -42.69 17.44
C THR A 277 -31.81 -41.96 16.27
N SER A 278 -32.19 -42.34 15.05
CA SER A 278 -31.77 -41.66 13.83
C SER A 278 -32.16 -40.18 13.83
N VAL A 279 -33.30 -39.83 14.44
CA VAL A 279 -33.78 -38.45 14.59
C VAL A 279 -32.86 -37.62 15.49
N ASP A 280 -32.33 -38.20 16.57
CA ASP A 280 -31.42 -37.49 17.47
C ASP A 280 -30.13 -37.07 16.74
N ILE A 281 -29.60 -37.95 15.88
CA ILE A 281 -28.43 -37.66 15.05
C ILE A 281 -28.76 -36.58 14.01
N GLU A 282 -29.93 -36.66 13.35
CA GLU A 282 -30.35 -35.61 12.42
C GLU A 282 -30.48 -34.23 13.08
N GLU A 283 -30.97 -34.18 14.31
CA GLU A 283 -31.08 -32.93 15.08
C GLU A 283 -29.70 -32.38 15.47
N GLU A 284 -28.77 -33.24 15.89
CA GLU A 284 -27.37 -32.87 16.15
C GLU A 284 -26.71 -32.24 14.91
N GLU A 285 -26.81 -32.92 13.77
CA GLU A 285 -26.25 -32.49 12.49
C GLU A 285 -26.86 -31.16 12.01
N ARG A 286 -28.18 -31.02 12.13
CA ARG A 286 -28.88 -29.78 11.79
C ARG A 286 -28.47 -28.63 12.68
N ALA A 287 -28.36 -28.84 14.00
CA ALA A 287 -27.94 -27.81 14.94
C ALA A 287 -26.49 -27.35 14.69
N ALA A 288 -25.59 -28.29 14.39
CA ALA A 288 -24.21 -27.98 14.00
C ALA A 288 -24.15 -27.12 12.72
N TYR A 289 -24.92 -27.51 11.69
CA TYR A 289 -25.03 -26.76 10.44
C TYR A 289 -25.60 -25.34 10.64
N GLU A 290 -26.68 -25.19 11.42
CA GLU A 290 -27.28 -23.88 11.70
C GLU A 290 -26.33 -22.95 12.46
N LYS A 291 -25.57 -23.49 13.43
CA LYS A 291 -24.54 -22.75 14.15
C LYS A 291 -23.45 -22.26 13.22
N TYR A 292 -22.94 -23.14 12.36
CA TYR A 292 -21.93 -22.82 11.36
C TYR A 292 -22.41 -21.71 10.40
N GLN A 293 -23.63 -21.82 9.89
CA GLN A 293 -24.26 -20.80 9.03
C GLN A 293 -24.37 -19.45 9.74
N LYS A 294 -24.76 -19.43 11.03
CA LYS A 294 -24.85 -18.19 11.81
C LYS A 294 -23.49 -17.54 12.00
N GLU A 295 -22.45 -18.32 12.30
CA GLU A 295 -21.08 -17.82 12.43
C GLU A 295 -20.56 -17.24 11.11
N GLN A 296 -20.83 -17.90 9.97
CA GLN A 296 -20.48 -17.37 8.66
C GLN A 296 -21.20 -16.03 8.36
N ARG A 297 -22.50 -15.92 8.65
CA ARG A 297 -23.25 -14.68 8.44
C ARG A 297 -22.71 -13.53 9.29
N ILE A 298 -22.35 -13.80 10.55
CA ILE A 298 -21.72 -12.81 11.44
C ILE A 298 -20.36 -12.40 10.90
N ARG A 299 -19.53 -13.36 10.47
CA ARG A 299 -18.21 -13.10 9.87
C ARG A 299 -18.33 -12.22 8.63
N LEU A 300 -19.23 -12.57 7.71
CA LEU A 300 -19.51 -11.79 6.51
C LEU A 300 -19.97 -10.36 6.86
N ALA A 301 -20.89 -10.21 7.82
CA ALA A 301 -21.38 -8.91 8.25
C ALA A 301 -20.25 -8.04 8.84
N ILE A 302 -19.35 -8.61 9.64
CA ILE A 302 -18.18 -7.92 10.19
C ILE A 302 -17.21 -7.52 9.07
N THR A 303 -16.95 -8.40 8.11
CA THR A 303 -16.09 -8.09 6.96
C THR A 303 -16.67 -6.95 6.11
N ILE A 304 -17.97 -6.95 5.84
CA ILE A 304 -18.64 -5.86 5.13
C ILE A 304 -18.52 -4.55 5.93
N LEU A 305 -18.77 -4.61 7.24
CA LEU A 305 -18.64 -3.45 8.13
C LEU A 305 -17.21 -2.89 8.13
N ASP A 306 -16.20 -3.76 8.16
CA ASP A 306 -14.78 -3.38 8.11
C ASP A 306 -14.47 -2.54 6.86
N TYR A 307 -14.88 -3.03 5.68
CA TYR A 307 -14.70 -2.30 4.43
C TYR A 307 -15.47 -0.97 4.39
N VAL A 308 -16.72 -0.95 4.87
CA VAL A 308 -17.53 0.28 4.91
C VAL A 308 -16.88 1.32 5.81
N LEU A 309 -16.44 0.94 7.01
CA LEU A 309 -15.77 1.86 7.94
C LEU A 309 -14.41 2.33 7.41
N ALA A 310 -13.67 1.49 6.68
CA ALA A 310 -12.44 1.88 6.00
C ALA A 310 -12.69 3.02 5.00
N VAL A 311 -13.69 2.86 4.12
CA VAL A 311 -14.04 3.86 3.11
C VAL A 311 -14.54 5.16 3.77
N LEU A 312 -15.38 5.05 4.80
CA LEU A 312 -15.86 6.21 5.55
C LEU A 312 -14.73 6.97 6.25
N SER A 313 -13.71 6.26 6.76
CA SER A 313 -12.55 6.88 7.42
C SER A 313 -11.70 7.70 6.45
N VAL A 314 -11.46 7.16 5.24
CA VAL A 314 -10.77 7.91 4.17
C VAL A 314 -11.62 9.11 3.74
N GLY A 315 -12.92 8.91 3.56
CA GLY A 315 -13.88 9.96 3.23
C GLY A 315 -13.91 11.09 4.27
N ALA A 316 -13.86 10.76 5.56
CA ALA A 316 -13.80 11.72 6.66
C ALA A 316 -12.53 12.58 6.59
N GLY A 317 -11.37 11.98 6.28
CA GLY A 317 -10.14 12.73 6.06
C GLY A 317 -10.23 13.73 4.90
N VAL A 318 -10.80 13.30 3.77
CA VAL A 318 -11.04 14.19 2.61
C VAL A 318 -11.99 15.33 2.97
N LEU A 319 -13.13 15.01 3.59
CA LEU A 319 -14.15 15.98 4.00
C LEU A 319 -13.57 17.01 4.97
N PHE A 320 -12.79 16.55 5.95
CA PHE A 320 -12.12 17.41 6.93
C PHE A 320 -11.20 18.43 6.25
N ILE A 321 -10.44 18.02 5.23
CA ILE A 321 -9.60 18.96 4.45
C ILE A 321 -10.44 19.94 3.63
N VAL A 322 -11.56 19.50 3.06
CA VAL A 322 -12.48 20.41 2.34
C VAL A 322 -13.02 21.48 3.28
N ILE A 323 -13.41 21.11 4.50
CA ILE A 323 -13.86 22.05 5.54
C ILE A 323 -12.74 23.03 5.91
N LEU A 324 -11.52 22.54 6.14
CA LEU A 324 -10.36 23.38 6.45
C LEU A 324 -10.05 24.36 5.31
N LYS A 325 -10.12 23.92 4.04
CA LYS A 325 -9.96 24.81 2.88
C LYS A 325 -11.02 25.89 2.83
N ARG A 326 -12.27 25.56 3.16
CA ARG A 326 -13.37 26.53 3.17
C ARG A 326 -13.21 27.56 4.28
N LYS A 327 -12.71 27.15 5.45
CA LYS A 327 -12.51 28.04 6.60
C LYS A 327 -11.29 28.98 6.45
N ASN A 328 -10.25 28.56 5.71
CA ASN A 328 -9.05 29.38 5.45
C ASN A 328 -9.07 30.11 4.11
N ARG A 329 -10.24 30.55 3.64
CA ARG A 329 -10.30 31.40 2.45
C ARG A 329 -9.67 32.77 2.74
N PRO A 330 -9.15 33.48 1.71
CA PRO A 330 -8.73 34.87 1.87
C PRO A 330 -9.81 35.70 2.53
N LEU A 331 -9.41 36.68 3.35
CA LEU A 331 -10.33 37.61 3.99
C LEU A 331 -10.96 38.50 2.91
N ASP A 332 -12.28 38.57 2.90
CA ASP A 332 -13.00 39.48 2.02
C ASP A 332 -13.17 40.82 2.74
N LEU A 333 -12.63 41.89 2.17
CA LEU A 333 -12.68 43.24 2.71
C LEU A 333 -13.57 44.08 1.77
N PRO A 334 -14.79 44.49 2.20
CA PRO A 334 -15.74 45.18 1.33
C PRO A 334 -15.21 46.48 0.71
N ASP A 335 -14.36 47.20 1.46
CA ASP A 335 -13.82 48.51 1.06
C ASP A 335 -12.50 48.41 0.27
N ALA A 336 -12.19 47.24 -0.30
CA ALA A 336 -10.95 47.05 -1.04
C ALA A 336 -10.98 47.83 -2.38
N PRO A 337 -10.01 48.72 -2.65
CA PRO A 337 -10.00 49.49 -3.89
C PRO A 337 -9.71 48.60 -5.11
N ILE A 338 -10.52 48.74 -6.17
CA ILE A 338 -10.32 48.00 -7.43
C ILE A 338 -9.05 48.47 -8.15
N TYR A 339 -8.74 49.76 -8.05
CA TYR A 339 -7.51 50.39 -8.55
C TYR A 339 -6.86 51.17 -7.42
N TYR A 340 -5.55 51.08 -7.29
CA TYR A 340 -4.77 51.83 -6.32
C TYR A 340 -3.57 52.44 -7.03
N ARG A 341 -3.27 53.73 -6.82
CA ARG A 341 -2.23 54.41 -7.59
C ARG A 341 -0.91 54.54 -6.85
N ASP A 342 -1.01 54.69 -5.55
CA ASP A 342 0.15 55.03 -4.75
C ASP A 342 1.04 53.79 -4.58
N ILE A 343 2.33 54.02 -4.70
CA ILE A 343 3.32 53.02 -4.37
C ILE A 343 3.27 52.80 -2.84
N PRO A 344 3.21 51.55 -2.35
CA PRO A 344 3.09 51.28 -0.92
C PRO A 344 4.24 51.92 -0.13
N GLU A 345 3.90 52.84 0.78
CA GLU A 345 4.88 53.49 1.63
C GLU A 345 5.62 52.46 2.51
N GLY A 346 6.92 52.67 2.69
CA GLY A 346 7.75 51.80 3.53
C GLY A 346 8.23 50.51 2.87
N TYR A 347 7.67 50.09 1.73
CA TYR A 347 8.16 48.94 0.97
C TYR A 347 9.10 49.34 -0.17
N THR A 348 10.13 48.53 -0.43
CA THR A 348 10.85 48.58 -1.71
C THR A 348 10.23 47.61 -2.71
N GLY A 349 10.62 47.72 -3.99
CA GLY A 349 10.19 46.78 -5.03
C GLY A 349 10.40 45.32 -4.63
N GLY A 350 11.61 44.93 -4.22
CA GLY A 350 11.86 43.54 -3.82
C GLY A 350 10.99 43.06 -2.66
N GLU A 351 10.71 43.92 -1.69
CA GLU A 351 10.00 43.57 -0.46
C GLU A 351 8.50 43.31 -0.64
N VAL A 352 7.86 43.78 -1.73
CA VAL A 352 6.42 43.55 -1.96
C VAL A 352 6.10 42.17 -2.57
N SER A 353 7.05 41.55 -3.26
CA SER A 353 6.86 40.30 -3.99
C SER A 353 6.29 39.15 -3.12
N PRO A 354 6.81 38.89 -1.90
CA PRO A 354 6.26 37.83 -1.03
C PRO A 354 4.78 38.01 -0.70
N LEU A 355 4.34 39.27 -0.54
CA LEU A 355 2.95 39.59 -0.23
C LEU A 355 2.07 39.45 -1.48
N TYR A 356 2.48 40.03 -2.62
CA TYR A 356 1.73 39.95 -3.87
C TYR A 356 1.50 38.51 -4.37
N PHE A 357 2.51 37.64 -4.26
CA PHE A 357 2.40 36.24 -4.68
C PHE A 357 1.89 35.29 -3.58
N TYR A 358 1.44 35.83 -2.43
CA TYR A 358 1.05 35.02 -1.27
C TYR A 358 -0.02 33.99 -1.60
N TYR A 359 -1.05 34.35 -2.37
CA TYR A 359 -2.14 33.43 -2.71
C TYR A 359 -1.91 32.61 -4.00
N SER A 360 -1.12 33.11 -4.96
CA SER A 360 -0.86 32.39 -6.22
C SER A 360 0.12 31.22 -6.06
N ASN A 361 1.01 31.28 -5.06
CA ASN A 361 2.04 30.27 -4.81
C ASN A 361 3.05 30.13 -5.95
N GLU A 362 3.21 31.20 -6.72
CA GLU A 362 4.26 31.35 -7.71
C GLU A 362 5.60 31.61 -7.00
N ASN A 363 6.69 31.20 -7.64
CA ASN A 363 8.01 31.63 -7.19
C ASN A 363 8.12 33.11 -7.50
N TYR A 364 8.54 33.90 -6.53
CA TYR A 364 8.64 35.36 -6.62
C TYR A 364 10.08 35.85 -6.47
N LEU A 365 11.03 34.93 -6.28
CA LEU A 365 12.40 35.30 -5.92
C LEU A 365 13.13 35.97 -7.09
N ASP A 366 12.86 35.53 -8.31
CA ASP A 366 13.40 36.11 -9.53
C ASP A 366 12.89 37.52 -9.78
N GLU A 367 11.58 37.74 -9.64
CA GLU A 367 10.95 39.07 -9.70
C GLU A 367 11.50 39.99 -8.60
N SER A 368 11.57 39.47 -7.37
CA SER A 368 12.06 40.19 -6.19
C SER A 368 13.52 40.63 -6.33
N ILE A 369 14.41 39.72 -6.71
CA ILE A 369 15.85 40.01 -6.89
C ILE A 369 16.04 40.98 -8.05
N SER A 370 15.32 40.80 -9.16
CA SER A 370 15.38 41.70 -10.31
C SER A 370 14.94 43.12 -9.94
N ALA A 371 13.83 43.26 -9.20
CA ALA A 371 13.37 44.55 -8.70
C ALA A 371 14.37 45.20 -7.73
N THR A 372 14.99 44.43 -6.83
CA THR A 372 16.06 44.95 -5.96
C THR A 372 17.29 45.40 -6.76
N MET A 373 17.64 44.70 -7.84
CA MET A 373 18.74 45.14 -8.72
C MET A 373 18.40 46.45 -9.45
N LEU A 374 17.17 46.60 -9.97
CA LEU A 374 16.74 47.88 -10.57
C LEU A 374 16.77 49.03 -9.56
N GLU A 375 16.39 48.77 -8.32
CA GLU A 375 16.51 49.77 -7.25
C GLU A 375 17.97 50.13 -6.94
N LEU A 376 18.89 49.15 -6.95
CA LEU A 376 20.33 49.39 -6.80
C LEU A 376 20.92 50.18 -7.98
N VAL A 377 20.36 50.02 -9.19
CA VAL A 377 20.70 50.86 -10.36
C VAL A 377 20.23 52.29 -10.10
N ARG A 378 18.98 52.49 -9.68
CA ARG A 378 18.43 53.81 -9.33
C ARG A 378 19.27 54.52 -8.27
N LEU A 379 19.73 53.78 -7.26
CA LEU A 379 20.58 54.28 -6.18
C LEU A 379 22.07 54.43 -6.58
N LYS A 380 22.43 54.14 -7.83
CA LYS A 380 23.80 54.25 -8.38
C LYS A 380 24.84 53.38 -7.65
N TYR A 381 24.42 52.24 -7.09
CA TYR A 381 25.32 51.24 -6.50
C TYR A 381 25.83 50.22 -7.50
N ILE A 382 25.02 49.95 -8.53
CA ILE A 382 25.38 49.06 -9.64
C ILE A 382 25.05 49.75 -10.96
N THR A 383 25.78 49.40 -12.01
CA THR A 383 25.43 49.78 -13.39
C THR A 383 25.20 48.53 -14.23
N ILE A 384 24.26 48.63 -15.17
CA ILE A 384 23.95 47.60 -16.14
C ILE A 384 24.04 48.23 -17.52
N ALA A 385 25.08 47.92 -18.27
CA ALA A 385 25.33 48.48 -19.60
C ALA A 385 25.30 47.37 -20.67
N PRO A 386 24.98 47.70 -21.94
CA PRO A 386 25.20 46.77 -23.04
C PRO A 386 26.70 46.50 -23.22
N ASP A 387 27.04 45.25 -23.55
CA ASP A 387 28.40 44.82 -23.90
C ASP A 387 28.78 45.40 -25.27
N GLU A 388 29.85 46.20 -25.34
CA GLU A 388 30.29 46.84 -26.58
C GLU A 388 30.58 45.76 -27.65
N GLY A 389 29.71 45.66 -28.66
CA GLY A 389 29.83 44.72 -29.77
C GLY A 389 29.21 43.33 -29.55
N LYS A 390 28.53 43.06 -28.43
CA LYS A 390 27.79 41.79 -28.20
C LYS A 390 26.38 42.05 -27.68
N LYS A 391 25.42 41.20 -28.06
CA LYS A 391 24.04 41.22 -27.53
C LYS A 391 23.96 40.67 -26.10
N ASN A 392 24.69 41.26 -25.15
CA ASN A 392 24.71 40.87 -23.74
C ASN A 392 24.67 42.11 -22.83
N ALA A 393 24.23 41.90 -21.58
CA ALA A 393 24.33 42.90 -20.52
C ALA A 393 25.57 42.66 -19.65
N VAL A 394 26.23 43.74 -19.25
CA VAL A 394 27.38 43.76 -18.35
C VAL A 394 26.99 44.47 -17.07
N ILE A 395 27.29 43.85 -15.93
CA ILE A 395 27.02 44.37 -14.60
C ILE A 395 28.33 44.79 -13.96
N THR A 396 28.37 45.97 -13.35
CA THR A 396 29.50 46.43 -12.54
C THR A 396 28.98 46.96 -11.20
N VAL A 397 29.58 46.51 -10.10
CA VAL A 397 29.34 47.06 -8.76
C VAL A 397 30.23 48.29 -8.58
N LEU A 398 29.63 49.45 -8.34
CA LEU A 398 30.29 50.76 -8.36
C LEU A 398 30.86 51.17 -7.00
N LYS A 399 30.07 50.99 -5.92
CA LYS A 399 30.45 51.37 -4.57
C LYS A 399 30.06 50.30 -3.54
N ALA A 400 30.84 50.22 -2.46
CA ALA A 400 30.46 49.49 -1.27
C ALA A 400 29.49 50.33 -0.42
N ASP A 401 28.73 49.68 0.45
CA ASP A 401 27.80 50.36 1.36
C ASP A 401 28.52 50.83 2.62
N GLU A 402 29.33 51.88 2.47
CA GLU A 402 30.20 52.42 3.53
C GLU A 402 29.41 53.20 4.61
N GLU A 403 28.33 53.87 4.22
CA GLU A 403 27.52 54.73 5.10
C GLU A 403 26.24 54.03 5.64
N ASN A 404 26.09 52.73 5.40
CA ASN A 404 24.93 51.94 5.82
C ASN A 404 23.57 52.49 5.29
N GLU A 405 23.59 53.08 4.09
CA GLU A 405 22.41 53.66 3.43
C GLU A 405 21.47 52.57 2.89
N LEU A 406 22.03 51.41 2.51
CA LEU A 406 21.26 50.32 1.93
C LEU A 406 20.47 49.52 2.96
N ARG A 407 19.26 49.13 2.56
CA ARG A 407 18.44 48.16 3.31
C ARG A 407 19.10 46.78 3.31
N THR A 408 18.79 45.98 4.32
CA THR A 408 19.41 44.65 4.51
C THR A 408 19.26 43.73 3.29
N HIS A 409 18.11 43.76 2.59
CA HIS A 409 17.90 42.91 1.41
C HIS A 409 18.70 43.39 0.19
N GLN A 410 18.93 44.70 0.05
CA GLN A 410 19.77 45.29 -1.00
C GLN A 410 21.24 44.87 -0.81
N LYS A 411 21.72 44.84 0.44
CA LYS A 411 23.06 44.32 0.79
C LYS A 411 23.25 42.87 0.37
N CYS A 412 22.23 42.02 0.53
CA CYS A 412 22.29 40.62 0.08
C CYS A 412 22.43 40.51 -1.44
N VAL A 413 21.83 41.40 -2.22
CA VAL A 413 21.99 41.41 -3.68
C VAL A 413 23.40 41.89 -4.06
N ILE A 414 23.93 42.92 -3.41
CA ILE A 414 25.34 43.32 -3.61
C ILE A 414 26.29 42.17 -3.27
N GLU A 415 26.07 41.47 -2.16
CA GLU A 415 26.85 40.28 -1.78
C GLU A 415 26.76 39.17 -2.84
N MET A 416 25.59 38.96 -3.46
CA MET A 416 25.44 38.04 -4.59
C MET A 416 26.28 38.46 -5.79
N LEU A 417 26.27 39.74 -6.16
CA LEU A 417 27.03 40.25 -7.30
C LEU A 417 28.55 40.20 -7.04
N LEU A 418 28.98 40.56 -5.82
CA LEU A 418 30.38 40.50 -5.40
C LEU A 418 30.92 39.07 -5.28
N ALA A 419 30.04 38.08 -5.09
CA ALA A 419 30.43 36.67 -5.14
C ALA A 419 30.82 36.20 -6.55
N VAL A 420 30.34 36.88 -7.61
CA VAL A 420 30.70 36.59 -9.00
C VAL A 420 32.05 37.21 -9.36
N LYS A 421 32.23 38.52 -9.10
CA LYS A 421 33.47 39.27 -9.34
C LYS A 421 33.66 40.38 -8.30
N PRO A 422 34.91 40.78 -8.00
CA PRO A 422 35.19 41.87 -7.08
C PRO A 422 34.67 43.22 -7.59
N MET A 423 34.52 44.18 -6.67
CA MET A 423 34.05 45.54 -6.96
C MET A 423 34.88 46.21 -8.06
N GLY A 424 34.23 47.04 -8.88
CA GLY A 424 34.86 47.72 -10.02
C GLY A 424 35.15 46.81 -11.23
N THR A 425 35.03 45.48 -11.10
CA THR A 425 35.20 44.54 -12.22
C THR A 425 33.84 44.23 -12.85
N SER A 426 33.74 44.49 -14.16
CA SER A 426 32.54 44.22 -14.93
C SER A 426 32.40 42.72 -15.27
N PHE A 427 31.18 42.17 -15.22
CA PHE A 427 30.91 40.78 -15.62
C PHE A 427 29.60 40.63 -16.37
N THR A 428 29.49 39.61 -17.21
CA THR A 428 28.28 39.35 -18.01
C THR A 428 27.29 38.47 -17.25
N MET A 429 26.01 38.46 -17.67
CA MET A 429 25.04 37.48 -17.14
C MET A 429 25.46 36.02 -17.33
N LYS A 430 26.25 35.71 -18.38
CA LYS A 430 26.80 34.36 -18.59
C LYS A 430 27.83 33.98 -17.53
N ASP A 431 28.59 34.96 -17.02
CA ASP A 431 29.53 34.73 -15.92
C ASP A 431 28.78 34.44 -14.62
N PHE A 432 27.67 35.15 -14.38
CA PHE A 432 26.80 34.88 -13.24
C PHE A 432 26.15 33.48 -13.34
N GLU A 433 25.65 33.09 -14.52
CA GLU A 433 25.13 31.74 -14.74
C GLU A 433 26.19 30.66 -14.50
N ARG A 434 27.42 30.88 -14.98
CA ARG A 434 28.56 29.98 -14.75
C ARG A 434 28.90 29.87 -13.26
N PHE A 435 28.90 30.97 -12.53
CA PHE A 435 29.08 30.97 -11.08
C PHE A 435 28.00 30.14 -10.38
N GLY A 436 26.72 30.33 -10.74
CA GLY A 436 25.61 29.57 -10.15
C GLY A 436 25.71 28.06 -10.40
N LYS A 437 26.15 27.66 -11.60
CA LYS A 437 26.39 26.24 -11.94
C LYS A 437 27.56 25.63 -11.17
N ASN A 438 28.65 26.37 -10.99
CA ASN A 438 29.86 25.89 -10.33
C ASN A 438 29.78 25.94 -8.80
N HIS A 439 28.98 26.83 -8.24
CA HIS A 439 28.83 27.04 -6.80
C HIS A 439 27.35 27.08 -6.35
N PRO A 440 26.56 26.01 -6.61
CA PRO A 440 25.12 26.01 -6.36
C PRO A 440 24.78 26.18 -4.88
N GLU A 441 25.53 25.56 -3.97
CA GLU A 441 25.32 25.70 -2.53
C GLU A 441 25.51 27.14 -2.04
N ARG A 442 26.58 27.81 -2.52
CA ARG A 442 26.91 29.19 -2.13
C ARG A 442 25.85 30.17 -2.64
N LEU A 443 25.45 30.05 -3.90
CA LEU A 443 24.40 30.90 -4.46
C LEU A 443 23.05 30.64 -3.78
N MET A 444 22.68 29.37 -3.54
CA MET A 444 21.44 29.04 -2.86
C MET A 444 21.41 29.55 -1.42
N HIS A 445 22.55 29.52 -0.72
CA HIS A 445 22.68 30.14 0.60
C HIS A 445 22.41 31.65 0.56
N LEU A 446 22.96 32.37 -0.43
CA LEU A 446 22.71 33.81 -0.60
C LEU A 446 21.26 34.12 -0.97
N VAL A 447 20.65 33.31 -1.84
CA VAL A 447 19.24 33.44 -2.22
C VAL A 447 18.31 33.16 -1.03
N GLU A 448 18.58 32.13 -0.22
CA GLU A 448 17.79 31.86 0.99
C GLU A 448 18.02 32.92 2.08
N LYS A 449 19.24 33.47 2.21
CA LYS A 449 19.53 34.63 3.06
C LYS A 449 18.69 35.84 2.65
N TYR A 450 18.69 36.18 1.35
CA TYR A 450 17.86 37.25 0.79
C TYR A 450 16.36 37.03 1.08
N LYS A 451 15.86 35.83 0.79
CA LYS A 451 14.47 35.44 1.04
C LYS A 451 14.08 35.57 2.52
N ALA A 452 14.96 35.15 3.44
CA ALA A 452 14.72 35.28 4.87
C ALA A 452 14.60 36.76 5.29
N VAL A 453 15.44 37.64 4.74
CA VAL A 453 15.42 39.07 5.05
C VAL A 453 14.10 39.73 4.60
N ILE A 454 13.67 39.50 3.36
CA ILE A 454 12.42 40.09 2.84
C ILE A 454 11.18 39.53 3.58
N LEU A 455 11.17 38.23 3.89
CA LEU A 455 10.07 37.63 4.66
C LEU A 455 10.02 38.14 6.11
N ASN A 456 11.18 38.32 6.75
CA ASN A 456 11.25 38.84 8.11
C ASN A 456 10.71 40.27 8.21
N LYS A 457 10.91 41.10 7.19
CA LYS A 457 10.29 42.42 7.16
C LYS A 457 8.77 42.32 7.08
N SER A 458 8.24 41.60 6.09
CA SER A 458 6.79 41.51 5.93
C SER A 458 6.09 40.85 7.14
N GLN A 459 6.80 40.00 7.90
CA GLN A 459 6.33 39.48 9.20
C GLN A 459 6.36 40.54 10.32
N ARG A 460 7.41 41.38 10.39
CA ARG A 460 7.49 42.50 11.35
C ARG A 460 6.35 43.50 11.17
N ASP A 461 5.93 43.72 9.92
CA ASP A 461 4.83 44.63 9.57
C ASP A 461 3.44 44.02 9.88
N GLY A 462 3.40 42.82 10.47
CA GLY A 462 2.17 42.19 10.94
C GLY A 462 1.25 41.65 9.84
N ALA A 463 1.72 41.55 8.59
CA ALA A 463 0.90 41.09 7.46
C ALA A 463 0.51 39.59 7.56
N TYR A 464 1.35 38.77 8.20
CA TYR A 464 1.18 37.33 8.28
C TYR A 464 0.69 36.89 9.66
N GLN A 465 -0.24 35.93 9.71
CA GLN A 465 -0.64 35.31 10.97
C GLN A 465 0.52 34.53 11.60
N LYS A 466 0.67 34.65 12.93
CA LYS A 466 1.61 33.85 13.71
C LYS A 466 1.15 32.38 13.76
N GLY A 467 1.72 31.59 12.87
CA GLY A 467 1.37 30.18 12.71
C GLY A 467 0.06 29.96 11.93
N ASN A 468 -0.23 28.70 11.61
CA ASN A 468 -1.43 28.35 10.86
C ASN A 468 -2.36 27.49 11.75
N PRO A 469 -3.48 28.05 12.26
CA PRO A 469 -4.37 27.32 13.17
C PRO A 469 -4.97 26.09 12.51
N ALA A 470 -5.19 26.11 11.20
CA ALA A 470 -5.69 24.94 10.47
C ALA A 470 -4.65 23.85 10.28
N LYS A 471 -3.35 24.18 10.13
CA LYS A 471 -2.30 23.16 10.19
C LYS A 471 -2.22 22.52 11.57
N ARG A 472 -2.37 23.31 12.65
CA ARG A 472 -2.43 22.76 14.02
C ARG A 472 -3.64 21.84 14.18
N LEU A 473 -4.81 22.22 13.68
CA LEU A 473 -6.01 21.38 13.74
C LEU A 473 -5.85 20.11 12.89
N ALA A 474 -5.25 20.21 11.70
CA ALA A 474 -4.97 19.06 10.86
C ALA A 474 -3.95 18.11 11.49
N ASN A 475 -2.92 18.62 12.16
CA ASN A 475 -1.96 17.80 12.89
C ASN A 475 -2.63 17.07 14.06
N LYS A 476 -3.49 17.75 14.83
CA LYS A 476 -4.28 17.09 15.89
C LYS A 476 -5.17 15.99 15.35
N PHE A 477 -5.91 16.29 14.27
CA PHE A 477 -6.77 15.31 13.60
C PHE A 477 -5.97 14.10 13.08
N PHE A 478 -4.80 14.35 12.47
CA PHE A 478 -3.88 13.31 12.03
C PHE A 478 -3.40 12.43 13.19
N THR A 479 -2.96 13.02 14.30
CA THR A 479 -2.50 12.25 15.47
C THR A 479 -3.63 11.40 16.05
N ILE A 480 -4.87 11.91 16.09
CA ILE A 480 -6.05 11.14 16.54
C ILE A 480 -6.32 9.97 15.60
N MET A 481 -6.37 10.21 14.29
CA MET A 481 -6.60 9.17 13.28
C MET A 481 -5.54 8.07 13.33
N VAL A 482 -4.27 8.45 13.49
CA VAL A 482 -3.17 7.48 13.59
C VAL A 482 -3.24 6.69 14.89
N GLY A 483 -3.48 7.35 16.02
CA GLY A 483 -3.61 6.67 17.32
C GLY A 483 -4.78 5.67 17.32
N LEU A 484 -5.94 6.07 16.80
CA LEU A 484 -7.10 5.19 16.65
C LEU A 484 -6.84 4.05 15.66
N GLY A 485 -6.20 4.34 14.53
CA GLY A 485 -5.87 3.33 13.51
C GLY A 485 -4.96 2.23 14.08
N ILE A 486 -3.91 2.61 14.80
CA ILE A 486 -3.02 1.66 15.48
C ILE A 486 -3.79 0.85 16.52
N ALA A 487 -4.59 1.49 17.37
CA ALA A 487 -5.37 0.80 18.39
C ALA A 487 -6.35 -0.23 17.79
N VAL A 488 -7.05 0.13 16.71
CA VAL A 488 -7.96 -0.78 15.98
C VAL A 488 -7.20 -1.97 15.40
N ILE A 489 -6.03 -1.75 14.80
CA ILE A 489 -5.21 -2.84 14.24
C ILE A 489 -4.73 -3.77 15.35
N THR A 490 -4.29 -3.24 16.49
CA THR A 490 -3.84 -4.06 17.63
C THR A 490 -4.97 -4.91 18.19
N VAL A 491 -6.14 -4.31 18.42
CA VAL A 491 -7.34 -5.05 18.89
C VAL A 491 -7.79 -6.08 17.85
N SER A 492 -7.72 -5.74 16.56
CA SER A 492 -8.08 -6.64 15.46
C SER A 492 -7.13 -7.83 15.35
N GLY A 493 -5.84 -7.64 15.61
CA GLY A 493 -4.86 -8.73 15.67
C GLY A 493 -5.20 -9.72 16.79
N PHE A 494 -5.56 -9.21 17.96
CA PHE A 494 -5.97 -10.04 19.09
C PHE A 494 -7.31 -10.75 18.83
N SER A 495 -8.31 -10.05 18.28
CA SER A 495 -9.61 -10.68 17.97
C SER A 495 -9.48 -11.70 16.84
N ALA A 496 -8.60 -11.47 15.86
CA ALA A 496 -8.34 -12.44 14.80
C ALA A 496 -7.71 -13.71 15.37
N PHE A 497 -6.80 -13.56 16.34
CA PHE A 497 -6.21 -14.69 17.04
C PHE A 497 -7.22 -15.47 17.89
N VAL A 498 -8.09 -14.80 18.66
CA VAL A 498 -9.03 -15.47 19.57
C VAL A 498 -10.27 -16.00 18.86
N PHE A 499 -10.79 -15.28 17.86
CA PHE A 499 -12.11 -15.53 17.27
C PHE A 499 -12.09 -15.70 15.74
N GLY A 500 -10.92 -15.62 15.09
CA GLY A 500 -10.82 -15.70 13.63
C GLY A 500 -11.44 -14.50 12.89
N MET A 501 -11.61 -13.35 13.56
CA MET A 501 -12.23 -12.14 13.01
C MET A 501 -11.41 -10.88 13.35
N GLY A 502 -11.18 -9.98 12.39
CA GLY A 502 -10.47 -8.71 12.63
C GLY A 502 -10.93 -7.58 11.70
N MET A 503 -10.74 -6.34 12.15
CA MET A 503 -11.09 -5.11 11.40
C MET A 503 -9.83 -4.37 10.91
N PHE A 504 -8.99 -5.09 10.15
CA PHE A 504 -7.72 -4.54 9.69
C PHE A 504 -7.90 -3.42 8.67
N PHE A 505 -8.93 -3.49 7.82
CA PHE A 505 -9.14 -2.50 6.76
C PHE A 505 -9.63 -1.16 7.33
N PHE A 506 -10.47 -1.18 8.37
CA PHE A 506 -10.89 0.02 9.08
C PHE A 506 -9.68 0.72 9.71
N GLY A 507 -8.84 -0.03 10.41
CA GLY A 507 -7.58 0.49 10.95
C GLY A 507 -6.67 1.11 9.89
N ALA A 508 -6.49 0.42 8.76
CA ALA A 508 -5.74 0.94 7.62
C ALA A 508 -6.39 2.19 7.01
N GLY A 509 -7.71 2.23 6.88
CA GLY A 509 -8.48 3.37 6.39
C GLY A 509 -8.29 4.63 7.23
N LEU A 510 -8.22 4.48 8.56
CA LEU A 510 -7.89 5.57 9.49
C LEU A 510 -6.47 6.12 9.25
N LEU A 511 -5.48 5.25 9.07
CA LEU A 511 -4.10 5.64 8.77
C LEU A 511 -4.00 6.40 7.45
N VAL A 512 -4.62 5.87 6.39
CA VAL A 512 -4.64 6.49 5.07
C VAL A 512 -5.39 7.83 5.09
N GLY A 513 -6.58 7.89 5.71
CA GLY A 513 -7.37 9.11 5.84
C GLY A 513 -6.64 10.19 6.63
N GLY A 514 -5.98 9.81 7.73
CA GLY A 514 -5.11 10.69 8.50
C GLY A 514 -3.95 11.22 7.68
N LEU A 515 -3.17 10.34 7.04
CA LEU A 515 -1.99 10.71 6.26
C LEU A 515 -2.34 11.62 5.08
N LEU A 516 -3.42 11.30 4.36
CA LEU A 516 -3.94 12.12 3.27
C LEU A 516 -4.29 13.53 3.78
N SER A 517 -4.96 13.61 4.92
CA SER A 517 -5.29 14.88 5.57
C SER A 517 -4.02 15.68 5.91
N PHE A 518 -3.02 15.02 6.49
CA PHE A 518 -1.75 15.64 6.84
C PHE A 518 -1.01 16.19 5.61
N ILE A 519 -0.86 15.39 4.54
CA ILE A 519 -0.17 15.81 3.31
C ILE A 519 -0.89 16.98 2.65
N LEU A 520 -2.21 16.91 2.52
CA LEU A 520 -3.01 17.97 1.90
C LEU A 520 -3.02 19.24 2.76
N SER A 521 -2.93 19.12 4.08
CA SER A 521 -2.86 20.27 4.98
C SER A 521 -1.58 21.09 4.82
N LYS A 522 -0.47 20.49 4.35
CA LYS A 522 0.79 21.23 4.10
C LYS A 522 0.59 22.34 3.06
N ARG A 523 -0.33 22.15 2.12
CA ARG A 523 -0.70 23.12 1.07
C ARG A 523 -1.68 24.20 1.54
N LEU A 524 -2.25 24.08 2.74
CA LEU A 524 -3.11 25.13 3.29
C LEU A 524 -2.27 26.33 3.70
N LYS A 525 -2.57 27.49 3.13
CA LYS A 525 -2.04 28.77 3.59
C LYS A 525 -2.94 29.31 4.70
N ALA A 526 -2.34 30.01 5.66
CA ALA A 526 -3.13 30.77 6.61
C ALA A 526 -3.73 31.96 5.86
N PRO A 527 -4.93 32.44 6.21
CA PRO A 527 -5.34 33.76 5.75
C PRO A 527 -4.35 34.82 6.29
N LEU A 528 -4.14 35.89 5.52
CA LEU A 528 -3.38 37.05 5.99
C LEU A 528 -4.09 37.69 7.20
N THR A 529 -3.39 38.56 7.94
CA THR A 529 -4.06 39.41 8.93
C THR A 529 -4.94 40.44 8.22
N VAL A 530 -5.81 41.15 8.94
CA VAL A 530 -6.63 42.24 8.34
C VAL A 530 -5.73 43.30 7.70
N SER A 531 -4.65 43.69 8.38
CA SER A 531 -3.65 44.61 7.85
C SER A 531 -2.96 44.05 6.60
N GLY A 532 -2.50 42.80 6.65
CA GLY A 532 -1.85 42.16 5.51
C GLY A 532 -2.76 41.97 4.30
N GLN A 533 -4.04 41.63 4.52
CA GLN A 533 -5.03 41.53 3.45
C GLN A 533 -5.30 42.90 2.81
N ARG A 534 -5.31 43.98 3.60
CA ARG A 534 -5.48 45.35 3.08
C ARG A 534 -4.30 45.74 2.19
N GLU A 535 -3.07 45.50 2.63
CA GLU A 535 -1.87 45.77 1.83
C GLU A 535 -1.81 44.88 0.58
N TYR A 536 -2.18 43.61 0.69
CA TYR A 536 -2.33 42.72 -0.46
C TYR A 536 -3.34 43.28 -1.48
N ASN A 537 -4.51 43.73 -1.02
CA ASN A 537 -5.54 44.28 -1.90
C ASN A 537 -5.06 45.58 -2.58
N LYS A 538 -4.32 46.46 -1.88
CA LYS A 538 -3.68 47.64 -2.48
C LYS A 538 -2.69 47.26 -3.58
N LEU A 539 -1.83 46.25 -3.34
CA LEU A 539 -0.90 45.75 -4.35
C LEU A 539 -1.61 45.18 -5.58
N VAL A 540 -2.70 44.43 -5.38
CA VAL A 540 -3.54 43.94 -6.48
C VAL A 540 -4.18 45.10 -7.25
N GLY A 541 -4.69 46.11 -6.55
CA GLY A 541 -5.24 47.33 -7.16
C GLY A 541 -4.18 48.13 -7.94
N LEU A 542 -2.96 48.21 -7.43
CA LEU A 542 -1.82 48.85 -8.09
C LEU A 542 -1.38 48.09 -9.34
N SER A 543 -1.28 46.77 -9.24
CA SER A 543 -1.02 45.88 -10.37
C SER A 543 -2.06 46.06 -11.48
N LYS A 544 -3.34 46.24 -11.10
CA LYS A 544 -4.42 46.47 -12.06
C LYS A 544 -4.35 47.86 -12.69
N TYR A 545 -4.07 48.90 -11.89
CA TYR A 545 -3.87 50.26 -12.39
C TYR A 545 -2.76 50.32 -13.44
N MET A 546 -1.58 49.77 -13.16
CA MET A 546 -0.46 49.79 -14.11
C MET A 546 -0.69 48.99 -15.39
N GLN A 547 -1.58 47.98 -15.38
CA GLN A 547 -1.90 47.19 -16.57
C GLN A 547 -3.02 47.80 -17.43
N GLU A 548 -3.79 48.74 -16.89
CA GLU A 548 -5.00 49.26 -17.55
C GLU A 548 -4.99 50.80 -17.67
N PHE A 549 -3.90 51.49 -17.30
CA PHE A 549 -3.91 52.95 -17.19
C PHE A 549 -4.19 53.66 -18.51
N SER A 550 -3.74 53.12 -19.64
CA SER A 550 -3.97 53.66 -20.99
C SER A 550 -5.45 53.69 -21.39
N LEU A 551 -6.28 52.83 -20.76
CA LEU A 551 -7.72 52.71 -21.05
C LEU A 551 -8.57 53.67 -20.21
N MET A 552 -7.98 54.36 -19.24
CA MET A 552 -8.72 55.24 -18.33
C MET A 552 -8.88 56.64 -18.95
N LYS A 553 -10.10 57.00 -19.33
CA LYS A 553 -10.44 58.26 -20.02
C LYS A 553 -10.29 59.55 -19.20
N GLU A 554 -10.21 59.46 -17.87
CA GLU A 554 -10.44 60.60 -16.97
C GLU A 554 -9.23 61.03 -16.13
N HIS A 555 -8.01 60.60 -16.46
CA HIS A 555 -6.86 60.83 -15.57
C HIS A 555 -5.64 61.40 -16.29
N GLU A 556 -5.05 62.43 -15.66
CA GLU A 556 -3.73 62.95 -16.00
C GLU A 556 -2.73 61.80 -15.91
N ILE A 557 -2.25 61.33 -17.08
CA ILE A 557 -1.27 60.26 -17.14
C ILE A 557 0.00 60.79 -16.47
N PRO A 558 0.55 60.11 -15.44
CA PRO A 558 1.73 60.60 -14.74
C PRO A 558 2.89 60.78 -15.72
N ALA A 559 3.61 61.90 -15.61
CA ALA A 559 4.80 62.17 -16.42
C ALA A 559 5.72 60.93 -16.50
N LEU A 560 6.31 60.69 -17.67
CA LEU A 560 7.12 59.48 -17.95
C LEU A 560 8.19 59.22 -16.87
N VAL A 561 8.74 60.28 -16.26
CA VAL A 561 9.71 60.21 -15.16
C VAL A 561 9.20 59.42 -13.95
N LEU A 562 7.91 59.54 -13.61
CA LEU A 562 7.32 58.85 -12.46
C LEU A 562 7.18 57.34 -12.67
N TRP A 563 7.38 56.86 -13.90
CA TRP A 563 7.28 55.44 -14.24
C TRP A 563 8.52 54.63 -13.88
N GLU A 564 9.67 55.24 -13.56
CA GLU A 564 10.84 54.49 -13.08
C GLU A 564 10.51 53.64 -11.84
N ASP A 565 9.82 54.26 -10.87
CA ASP A 565 9.41 53.59 -9.65
C ASP A 565 8.31 52.55 -9.91
N TYR A 566 7.34 52.87 -10.76
CA TYR A 566 6.32 51.92 -11.17
C TYR A 566 6.93 50.69 -11.87
N MET A 567 7.97 50.85 -12.68
CA MET A 567 8.64 49.73 -13.36
C MET A 567 9.41 48.81 -12.39
N ILE A 568 9.98 49.36 -11.32
CA ILE A 568 10.57 48.55 -10.24
C ILE A 568 9.49 47.68 -9.58
N PHE A 569 8.34 48.26 -9.23
CA PHE A 569 7.23 47.53 -8.60
C PHE A 569 6.53 46.58 -9.57
N ALA A 570 6.41 46.94 -10.84
CA ALA A 570 5.90 46.07 -11.90
C ALA A 570 6.82 44.86 -12.10
N THR A 571 8.14 45.04 -11.98
CA THR A 571 9.11 43.94 -12.00
C THR A 571 8.93 43.03 -10.79
N ALA A 572 8.78 43.59 -9.60
CA ALA A 572 8.53 42.83 -8.38
C ALA A 572 7.23 42.01 -8.39
N MET A 573 6.21 42.50 -9.10
CA MET A 573 4.93 41.83 -9.28
C MET A 573 4.87 40.95 -10.54
N GLY A 574 5.95 40.83 -11.31
CA GLY A 574 6.00 40.01 -12.52
C GLY A 574 5.09 40.50 -13.65
N ILE A 575 4.76 41.79 -13.69
CA ILE A 575 3.89 42.41 -14.70
C ILE A 575 4.61 43.44 -15.59
N ALA A 576 5.93 43.61 -15.42
CA ALA A 576 6.70 44.65 -16.11
C ALA A 576 6.54 44.65 -17.63
N ASP A 577 6.53 43.50 -18.29
CA ASP A 577 6.36 43.44 -19.75
C ASP A 577 4.99 43.98 -20.20
N LYS A 578 3.93 43.66 -19.46
CA LYS A 578 2.58 44.20 -19.75
C LYS A 578 2.50 45.70 -19.51
N VAL A 579 3.15 46.19 -18.45
CA VAL A 579 3.19 47.63 -18.16
C VAL A 579 3.98 48.37 -19.24
N ALA A 580 5.09 47.79 -19.72
CA ALA A 580 5.86 48.32 -20.83
C ALA A 580 5.06 48.39 -22.14
N GLU A 581 4.23 47.38 -22.43
CA GLU A 581 3.27 47.43 -23.56
C GLU A 581 2.25 48.55 -23.42
N GLN A 582 1.73 48.81 -22.22
CA GLN A 582 0.81 49.92 -21.99
C GLN A 582 1.50 51.29 -22.07
N LEU A 583 2.74 51.39 -21.58
CA LEU A 583 3.60 52.57 -21.75
C LEU A 583 3.88 52.85 -23.22
N GLU A 584 4.12 51.81 -24.02
CA GLU A 584 4.32 51.90 -25.46
C GLU A 584 3.11 52.53 -26.17
N VAL A 585 1.90 52.21 -25.72
CA VAL A 585 0.64 52.76 -26.27
C VAL A 585 0.41 54.20 -25.83
N ALA A 586 0.65 54.49 -24.55
CA ALA A 586 0.39 55.82 -23.98
C ALA A 586 1.46 56.86 -24.35
N TYR A 587 2.71 56.44 -24.53
CA TYR A 587 3.86 57.31 -24.76
C TYR A 587 4.65 56.85 -25.99
N PRO A 588 4.33 57.35 -27.20
CA PRO A 588 5.08 57.04 -28.41
C PRO A 588 6.57 57.37 -28.30
N GLU A 589 6.97 58.39 -27.53
CA GLU A 589 8.37 58.68 -27.22
C GLU A 589 9.12 57.52 -26.53
N PHE A 590 8.43 56.66 -25.76
CA PHE A 590 9.02 55.48 -25.12
C PHE A 590 9.56 54.46 -26.14
N LYS A 591 8.94 54.38 -27.33
CA LYS A 591 9.46 53.59 -28.46
C LYS A 591 10.77 54.13 -29.00
N GLN A 592 10.93 55.45 -28.97
CA GLN A 592 12.03 56.16 -29.63
C GLN A 592 13.23 56.40 -28.71
N ILE A 593 13.19 55.88 -27.47
CA ILE A 593 14.32 55.85 -26.55
C ILE A 593 15.46 55.00 -27.17
N GLN A 594 16.27 55.66 -27.98
CA GLN A 594 17.59 55.26 -28.46
C GLN A 594 18.57 56.25 -27.86
N THR A 595 19.80 55.83 -27.59
CA THR A 595 20.86 56.47 -26.80
C THR A 595 21.27 57.93 -27.16
N SER A 596 20.49 58.66 -27.95
CA SER A 596 20.76 60.02 -28.44
C SER A 596 19.78 61.11 -27.96
N GLY A 597 18.75 60.80 -27.16
CA GLY A 597 17.69 61.78 -26.83
C GLY A 597 17.47 62.12 -25.34
N PHE A 598 17.98 61.33 -24.39
CA PHE A 598 17.75 61.55 -22.96
C PHE A 598 19.03 61.29 -22.17
N ASP A 599 19.31 62.17 -21.20
CA ASP A 599 20.46 62.05 -20.30
C ASP A 599 20.48 60.64 -19.67
N THR A 600 21.51 59.86 -20.00
CA THR A 600 21.67 58.45 -19.62
C THR A 600 21.70 58.22 -18.12
N THR A 601 21.80 59.30 -17.35
CA THR A 601 21.97 59.31 -15.91
C THR A 601 20.65 59.26 -15.13
N ASP A 602 19.53 59.72 -15.73
CA ASP A 602 18.26 59.97 -15.03
C ASP A 602 17.08 59.10 -15.49
N PHE A 603 17.24 58.25 -16.53
CA PHE A 603 16.15 57.44 -17.11
C PHE A 603 16.49 55.97 -17.34
N MET A 604 17.53 55.47 -16.68
CA MET A 604 18.17 54.18 -16.99
C MET A 604 17.22 52.99 -16.88
N ILE A 605 16.23 53.04 -15.98
CA ILE A 605 15.30 51.92 -15.78
C ILE A 605 14.37 51.79 -16.99
N LEU A 606 13.85 52.90 -17.50
CA LEU A 606 12.94 52.90 -18.66
C LEU A 606 13.63 52.37 -19.93
N TYR A 607 14.94 52.61 -20.11
CA TYR A 607 15.71 52.00 -21.19
C TYR A 607 15.63 50.47 -21.16
N PHE A 608 15.71 49.82 -19.99
CA PHE A 608 15.66 48.35 -19.88
C PHE A 608 14.32 47.74 -20.31
N PHE A 609 13.26 48.55 -20.41
CA PHE A 609 11.92 48.11 -20.80
C PHE A 609 11.48 48.63 -22.18
N SER A 610 12.23 49.56 -22.78
CA SER A 610 11.93 50.08 -24.12
C SER A 610 12.10 48.99 -25.20
N PRO A 611 11.14 48.80 -26.11
CA PRO A 611 11.24 47.83 -27.20
C PRO A 611 12.48 48.02 -28.08
N SER A 612 12.81 49.27 -28.43
CA SER A 612 13.95 49.59 -29.29
C SER A 612 15.29 49.26 -28.62
N PHE A 613 15.44 49.57 -27.33
CA PHE A 613 16.63 49.25 -26.57
C PHE A 613 16.80 47.74 -26.40
N ARG A 614 15.73 47.01 -26.06
CA ARG A 614 15.76 45.54 -25.94
C ARG A 614 16.10 44.86 -27.26
N PHE A 615 15.56 45.35 -28.38
CA PHE A 615 15.86 44.84 -29.72
C PHE A 615 17.32 45.06 -30.11
N MET A 616 17.86 46.25 -29.86
CA MET A 616 19.24 46.63 -30.16
C MET A 616 20.24 45.83 -29.31
N THR A 617 20.00 45.72 -28.01
CA THR A 617 20.96 45.14 -27.05
C THR A 617 20.76 43.64 -26.81
N GLY A 618 19.60 43.08 -27.17
CA GLY A 618 19.22 41.71 -26.80
C GLY A 618 19.00 41.51 -25.30
N MET A 619 18.85 42.59 -24.54
CA MET A 619 18.79 42.54 -23.07
C MET A 619 17.42 42.08 -22.58
N ASN A 620 17.35 40.87 -22.00
CA ASN A 620 16.21 40.39 -21.21
C ASN A 620 16.64 40.16 -19.76
N PHE A 621 16.72 41.26 -19.00
CA PHE A 621 17.29 41.28 -17.65
C PHE A 621 16.58 40.34 -16.67
N VAL A 622 15.25 40.44 -16.56
CA VAL A 622 14.42 39.64 -15.65
C VAL A 622 14.45 38.15 -16.04
N GLY A 623 14.37 37.85 -17.33
CA GLY A 623 14.44 36.47 -17.84
C GLY A 623 15.78 35.78 -17.52
N ASN A 624 16.89 36.51 -17.59
CA ASN A 624 18.21 35.97 -17.29
C ASN A 624 18.35 35.59 -15.81
N ILE A 625 17.88 36.44 -14.88
CA ILE A 625 17.87 36.13 -13.44
C ILE A 625 16.98 34.92 -13.13
N SER A 626 15.80 34.83 -13.75
CA SER A 626 14.90 33.67 -13.60
C SER A 626 15.57 32.36 -14.01
N ASN A 627 16.27 32.35 -15.16
CA ASN A 627 16.99 31.17 -15.64
C ASN A 627 18.11 30.73 -14.68
N ILE A 628 18.89 31.67 -14.14
CA ILE A 628 19.95 31.40 -13.17
C ILE A 628 19.35 30.73 -11.92
N ILE A 629 18.34 31.35 -11.30
CA ILE A 629 17.72 30.84 -10.07
C ILE A 629 17.09 29.47 -10.29
N ARG A 630 16.36 29.26 -11.40
CA ARG A 630 15.75 27.95 -11.72
C ARG A 630 16.80 26.87 -11.92
N SER A 631 17.86 27.15 -12.68
CA SER A 631 18.93 26.17 -12.96
C SER A 631 19.62 25.69 -11.68
N VAL A 632 19.86 26.61 -10.74
CA VAL A 632 20.49 26.34 -9.45
C VAL A 632 19.56 25.55 -8.53
N GLN A 633 18.26 25.89 -8.49
CA GLN A 633 17.27 25.15 -7.72
C GLN A 633 17.11 23.69 -8.20
N ILE A 634 17.22 23.44 -9.50
CA ILE A 634 17.19 22.08 -10.07
C ILE A 634 18.42 21.29 -9.61
N ALA A 635 19.62 21.90 -9.70
CA ALA A 635 20.86 21.29 -9.26
C ALA A 635 20.86 20.94 -7.75
N ASP A 636 20.40 21.86 -6.90
CA ASP A 636 20.28 21.65 -5.44
C ASP A 636 19.31 20.50 -5.09
N ARG A 637 18.16 20.41 -5.77
CA ARG A 637 17.19 19.32 -5.56
C ARG A 637 17.75 17.96 -5.97
N ALA A 638 18.44 17.89 -7.11
CA ALA A 638 19.08 16.66 -7.57
C ALA A 638 20.14 16.16 -6.57
N MET A 639 20.96 17.08 -6.05
CA MET A 639 21.98 16.76 -5.04
C MET A 639 21.37 16.25 -3.72
N LYS A 640 20.30 16.90 -3.24
CA LYS A 640 19.58 16.47 -2.03
C LYS A 640 18.89 15.11 -2.20
N ALA A 641 18.32 14.85 -3.37
CA ALA A 641 17.72 13.55 -3.70
C ALA A 641 18.77 12.43 -3.71
N ALA A 642 19.94 12.66 -4.32
CA ALA A 642 21.05 11.71 -4.31
C ALA A 642 21.54 11.39 -2.88
N LYS A 643 21.63 12.41 -2.02
CA LYS A 643 22.02 12.27 -0.61
C LYS A 643 21.00 11.50 0.23
N LEU A 644 19.70 11.59 -0.12
CA LEU A 644 18.63 10.85 0.55
C LEU A 644 18.56 9.39 0.07
N ALA A 645 18.76 9.14 -1.23
CA ALA A 645 18.81 7.79 -1.79
C ALA A 645 19.93 6.95 -1.16
N GLY A 646 21.09 7.56 -0.89
CA GLY A 646 22.19 6.91 -0.15
C GLY A 646 21.87 6.54 1.31
N LYS A 647 20.79 7.05 1.90
CA LYS A 647 20.37 6.75 3.29
C LYS A 647 19.25 5.72 3.41
N ILE A 648 18.52 5.41 2.34
CA ILE A 648 17.36 4.49 2.37
C ILE A 648 17.76 3.05 2.00
N GLY A 649 18.94 2.84 1.39
CA GLY A 649 19.39 1.53 0.90
C GLY A 649 19.89 0.52 1.93
N GLY A 650 19.63 0.70 3.24
CA GLY A 650 20.15 -0.18 4.28
C GLY A 650 19.13 -0.55 5.34
N GLY A 651 18.58 -1.77 5.25
CA GLY A 651 17.99 -2.48 6.40
C GLY A 651 16.47 -2.59 6.44
N ILE A 652 15.92 -3.56 5.69
CA ILE A 652 14.75 -4.34 6.12
C ILE A 652 14.98 -5.78 5.66
N ALA A 653 15.58 -6.61 6.54
CA ALA A 653 15.65 -8.06 6.40
C ALA A 653 15.66 -8.67 7.81
N GLY A 654 14.85 -9.71 8.01
CA GLY A 654 14.95 -10.62 9.15
C GLY A 654 13.82 -10.50 10.18
N GLY A 655 12.80 -11.36 10.05
CA GLY A 655 11.78 -11.58 11.07
C GLY A 655 11.25 -13.00 10.96
N SER A 656 11.94 -13.91 11.63
CA SER A 656 11.72 -15.35 11.74
C SER A 656 10.36 -15.71 12.37
N GLY A 657 9.84 -16.87 11.94
CA GLY A 657 8.54 -17.40 12.32
C GLY A 657 8.41 -17.90 13.76
N LYS A 658 7.14 -18.11 14.12
CA LYS A 658 6.67 -19.06 15.12
C LYS A 658 5.17 -19.28 14.88
N GLY A 659 4.84 -20.42 14.29
CA GLY A 659 3.49 -20.94 14.19
C GLY A 659 3.02 -21.42 15.57
N GLY A 660 1.76 -21.13 15.88
CA GLY A 660 1.06 -21.63 17.04
C GLY A 660 -0.40 -21.79 16.64
N GLY A 661 -0.73 -22.96 16.11
CA GLY A 661 -2.11 -23.36 15.87
C GLY A 661 -2.73 -23.84 17.18
N SER A 662 -3.77 -23.16 17.64
CA SER A 662 -4.62 -23.60 18.74
C SER A 662 -5.99 -23.94 18.18
N SER A 663 -6.31 -25.23 18.11
CA SER A 663 -7.65 -25.72 17.78
C SER A 663 -8.40 -26.01 19.08
N PHE A 664 -9.43 -25.22 19.35
CA PHE A 664 -10.46 -25.47 20.36
C PHE A 664 -11.73 -25.88 19.62
N HIS A 665 -12.24 -27.09 19.88
CA HIS A 665 -13.63 -27.43 20.23
C HIS A 665 -14.03 -28.85 19.79
N GLY A 666 -14.85 -29.47 20.64
CA GLY A 666 -15.97 -30.31 20.21
C GLY A 666 -15.72 -31.80 20.23
N GLY A 667 -15.85 -32.41 21.41
CA GLY A 667 -15.89 -33.87 21.53
C GLY A 667 -17.15 -34.46 20.89
N GLY A 668 -16.92 -35.40 19.98
CA GLY A 668 -17.84 -36.44 19.55
C GLY A 668 -16.98 -37.71 19.36
N GLY A 669 -17.29 -38.77 20.09
CA GLY A 669 -16.53 -40.02 20.05
C GLY A 669 -16.72 -40.70 18.70
N GLY A 670 -15.70 -40.64 17.85
CA GLY A 670 -15.63 -41.33 16.57
C GLY A 670 -14.18 -41.61 16.20
N PHE A 671 -13.97 -42.70 15.49
CA PHE A 671 -12.66 -43.20 15.10
C PHE A 671 -11.97 -42.30 14.04
N ARG A 672 -10.66 -42.07 14.19
CA ARG A 672 -9.88 -41.13 13.37
C ARG A 672 -8.94 -41.85 12.39
N GLY A 673 -9.13 -41.66 11.08
CA GLY A 673 -8.30 -42.28 10.02
C GLY A 673 -6.92 -41.66 9.79
N GLY A 674 -6.53 -40.67 10.61
CA GLY A 674 -5.23 -40.00 10.66
C GLY A 674 -4.78 -39.26 9.39
N GLY A 675 -3.45 -39.03 9.22
CA GLY A 675 -2.88 -38.13 8.21
C GLY A 675 -1.58 -38.61 7.55
N PHE A 676 -1.19 -37.99 6.43
CA PHE A 676 -0.01 -38.38 5.65
C PHE A 676 1.27 -37.62 6.06
N GLY A 677 2.43 -38.28 5.88
CA GLY A 677 3.76 -37.73 6.09
C GLY A 677 4.79 -38.32 5.11
N GLY A 678 5.90 -37.60 4.86
CA GLY A 678 6.94 -38.06 3.92
C GLY A 678 8.37 -37.69 4.30
N ARG A 679 8.57 -36.99 5.42
CA ARG A 679 9.89 -36.70 6.00
C ARG A 679 9.91 -37.16 7.46
N ARG A 680 11.05 -37.72 7.87
CA ARG A 680 11.45 -37.95 9.25
C ARG A 680 12.75 -37.22 9.49
#